data_AF-A0A2J8PM78-F1
#
_entry.id   AF-A0A2J8PM78-F1
#
_cell.length_a   1.000
_cell.length_b   1.000
_cell.length_c   1.000
_cell.angle_alpha   90.00
_cell.angle_beta   90.00
_cell.angle_gamma   90.00
#
_symmetry.space_group_name_H-M   'P 1'
#
loop_
_entity.id
_entity.type
_entity.pdbx_description
1 polymer ?
#
loop_
_entity_poly.entity_id
_entity_poly.type
_entity_poly.pdbx_seq_one_letter_code
_entity_poly.pdbx_strand_id
1 'polypeptide(L)'
;MEDHNCEQLCVNVPGSFVCQCYSGYALAEDGKRCVAVDYCASENHGCEHECVNADGSYLCQCHEGFALNPDKKTCTKIDYCASSNHGCQHECVNTDDSYSCHCLKGFTLNPDKKTCRRINYCALNKPGCEHECVNTEESYYCRCHRGYTLDPNGKTCSRVDHCAQQDHGCEQLCLNTEDSFVCQCSEGFLINEDLKTCSRVDYCLLSDHGCEYSCVNMDRSFACQCPEGHVLRSDGKTCAKLDSCALGDHGCEHSCVSSEDSFVCQCFEGYILREDGKTCRRKDVCQAIDHGCEHICVNSDDSYTCECLEGFQLAEDGKRCRRKDVCKSTHHGCEHICVNNGNSYICKCSEGFVLAEDGRRCKKCTEGPIDLVFVIDGSKSLGEENFEVVKQFVTGIIDSLTISPKAARVGLLQYSTQVRTEFTLRNFNSAKDMKKAVAHMKYMGKGSMTGLALKHMFERSFTQGEGARPLSTRVPRAAIVFTDGRAQDDVSEWASKAKANGITMYAVGVGKAIEEELQEIASEPTNKHLFYAEDFSTMDEISEKLKKGICEALEDSDGRQDSPAGELPKRVQQPTESEPVTINIQDLLSCSNFAVQHRYLFEEDNLLRSTQKLSHSTKPSGSPLEEKHDQCKCENLIMFQNLANEEVRKLTQRLEEMTQRMEALENRLRYR
;
A
#
# COMPACT_ATOMS: atom_id res chain seq x y z
N MET A 1 -174.84 -19.12 74.49
CA MET A 1 -173.74 -18.66 73.63
C MET A 1 -173.57 -17.18 73.92
N GLU A 2 -172.54 -16.83 74.67
CA GLU A 2 -171.98 -15.48 74.67
C GLU A 2 -170.48 -15.67 74.50
N ASP A 3 -169.95 -15.09 73.43
CA ASP A 3 -168.53 -15.13 73.10
C ASP A 3 -167.86 -13.95 73.81
N HIS A 4 -167.11 -14.24 74.87
CA HIS A 4 -166.58 -13.25 75.81
C HIS A 4 -165.33 -12.52 75.29
N ASN A 5 -164.78 -12.97 74.14
CA ASN A 5 -163.77 -12.29 73.33
C ASN A 5 -162.43 -11.99 74.05
N CYS A 6 -161.94 -12.93 74.87
CA CYS A 6 -160.59 -12.91 75.44
C CYS A 6 -159.58 -13.48 74.44
N GLU A 7 -158.43 -12.83 74.23
CA GLU A 7 -157.44 -13.27 73.24
C GLU A 7 -156.78 -14.61 73.59
N GLN A 8 -156.43 -14.81 74.85
CA GLN A 8 -155.75 -16.02 75.29
C GLN A 8 -156.62 -16.86 76.23
N LEU A 9 -156.72 -16.47 77.51
CA LEU A 9 -157.43 -17.26 78.50
C LEU A 9 -158.66 -16.50 79.02
N CYS A 10 -159.83 -17.14 79.01
CA CYS A 10 -161.07 -16.61 79.58
C CYS A 10 -161.44 -17.40 80.84
N VAL A 11 -161.55 -16.72 81.99
CA VAL A 11 -161.89 -17.35 83.27
C VAL A 11 -163.22 -16.81 83.77
N ASN A 12 -164.20 -17.70 83.97
CA ASN A 12 -165.53 -17.34 84.45
C ASN A 12 -165.54 -17.14 85.97
N VAL A 13 -166.21 -16.08 86.41
CA VAL A 13 -166.45 -15.77 87.83
C VAL A 13 -167.96 -15.65 88.09
N PRO A 14 -168.45 -15.88 89.31
CA PRO A 14 -169.89 -15.84 89.58
C PRO A 14 -170.49 -14.47 89.24
N GLY A 15 -171.21 -14.37 88.12
CA GLY A 15 -171.84 -13.14 87.62
C GLY A 15 -171.05 -12.33 86.58
N SER A 16 -169.84 -12.74 86.14
CA SER A 16 -169.05 -12.06 85.08
C SER A 16 -167.90 -12.96 84.54
N PHE A 17 -166.97 -12.44 83.73
CA PHE A 17 -165.74 -13.12 83.28
C PHE A 17 -164.51 -12.18 83.31
N VAL A 18 -163.30 -12.74 83.37
CA VAL A 18 -162.03 -11.98 83.25
C VAL A 18 -161.04 -12.68 82.32
N CYS A 19 -160.26 -11.92 81.55
CA CYS A 19 -159.24 -12.46 80.66
C CYS A 19 -157.86 -12.53 81.34
N GLN A 20 -157.07 -13.56 81.05
CA GLN A 20 -155.68 -13.74 81.51
C GLN A 20 -154.77 -14.14 80.35
N CYS A 21 -153.46 -13.93 80.50
CA CYS A 21 -152.46 -14.20 79.48
C CYS A 21 -151.50 -15.31 79.91
N TYR A 22 -150.95 -16.03 78.93
CA TYR A 22 -149.88 -17.02 79.15
C TYR A 22 -148.58 -16.34 79.59
N SER A 23 -147.70 -17.11 80.24
CA SER A 23 -146.37 -16.68 80.69
C SER A 23 -145.60 -16.00 79.55
N GLY A 24 -145.08 -14.79 79.79
CA GLY A 24 -144.41 -13.98 78.78
C GLY A 24 -145.33 -13.00 78.04
N TYR A 25 -146.63 -12.94 78.38
CA TYR A 25 -147.58 -11.97 77.85
C TYR A 25 -148.31 -11.24 79.00
N ALA A 26 -148.54 -9.93 78.84
CA ALA A 26 -149.28 -9.10 79.79
C ALA A 26 -150.63 -8.66 79.20
N LEU A 27 -151.66 -8.58 80.04
CA LEU A 27 -153.00 -8.17 79.59
C LEU A 27 -152.99 -6.67 79.25
N ALA A 28 -153.41 -6.35 78.03
CA ALA A 28 -153.51 -4.98 77.53
C ALA A 28 -154.62 -4.19 78.26
N GLU A 29 -154.56 -2.86 78.19
CA GLU A 29 -155.50 -1.97 78.91
C GLU A 29 -156.98 -2.17 78.56
N ASP A 30 -157.28 -2.73 77.39
CA ASP A 30 -158.65 -3.09 76.99
C ASP A 30 -159.21 -4.31 77.74
N GLY A 31 -158.39 -4.92 78.61
CA GLY A 31 -158.76 -6.04 79.46
C GLY A 31 -159.02 -7.34 78.72
N LYS A 32 -158.69 -7.43 77.42
CA LYS A 32 -159.02 -8.57 76.57
C LYS A 32 -157.84 -9.11 75.77
N ARG A 33 -156.90 -8.27 75.36
CA ARG A 33 -155.74 -8.65 74.55
C ARG A 33 -154.50 -8.92 75.38
N CYS A 34 -153.57 -9.74 74.88
CA CYS A 34 -152.36 -10.16 75.57
C CYS A 34 -151.13 -9.82 74.73
N VAL A 35 -150.31 -8.88 75.20
CA VAL A 35 -149.10 -8.41 74.49
C VAL A 35 -147.83 -9.04 75.08
N ALA A 36 -146.91 -9.45 74.21
CA ALA A 36 -145.64 -10.07 74.64
C ALA A 36 -144.81 -9.08 75.48
N VAL A 37 -144.20 -9.58 76.55
CA VAL A 37 -143.32 -8.81 77.43
C VAL A 37 -141.94 -8.74 76.78
N ASP A 38 -141.51 -7.54 76.40
CA ASP A 38 -140.15 -7.27 75.94
C ASP A 38 -139.21 -7.13 77.15
N TYR A 39 -138.38 -8.16 77.37
CA TYR A 39 -137.48 -8.21 78.51
C TYR A 39 -136.31 -7.23 78.35
N CYS A 40 -135.72 -7.07 77.16
CA CYS A 40 -134.62 -6.11 76.92
C CYS A 40 -135.07 -4.64 76.92
N ALA A 41 -136.36 -4.34 76.71
CA ALA A 41 -136.89 -2.97 76.81
C ALA A 41 -136.99 -2.46 78.25
N SER A 42 -137.07 -3.36 79.24
CA SER A 42 -137.16 -2.98 80.65
C SER A 42 -135.81 -2.57 81.26
N GLU A 43 -134.73 -3.26 80.90
CA GLU A 43 -133.37 -3.00 81.37
C GLU A 43 -132.36 -3.75 80.47
N ASN A 44 -131.11 -3.28 80.35
CA ASN A 44 -130.07 -3.96 79.54
C ASN A 44 -129.50 -5.22 80.22
N HIS A 45 -130.01 -5.56 81.40
CA HIS A 45 -129.70 -6.78 82.17
C HIS A 45 -128.20 -7.08 82.40
N GLY A 46 -127.35 -6.07 82.28
CA GLY A 46 -125.89 -6.16 82.42
C GLY A 46 -125.17 -6.78 81.22
N CYS A 47 -125.73 -6.78 80.01
CA CYS A 47 -125.03 -7.15 78.79
C CYS A 47 -123.99 -6.09 78.41
N GLU A 48 -122.73 -6.49 78.20
CA GLU A 48 -121.65 -5.56 77.82
C GLU A 48 -121.85 -5.01 76.40
N HIS A 49 -122.26 -5.85 75.46
CA HIS A 49 -122.54 -5.47 74.09
C HIS A 49 -124.04 -5.36 73.83
N GLU A 50 -124.68 -6.42 73.37
CA GLU A 50 -126.08 -6.37 72.92
C GLU A 50 -126.98 -7.29 73.75
N CYS A 51 -128.14 -6.80 74.22
CA CYS A 51 -129.20 -7.63 74.80
C CYS A 51 -130.18 -8.03 73.70
N VAL A 52 -130.40 -9.34 73.55
CA VAL A 52 -131.39 -9.89 72.61
C VAL A 52 -132.50 -10.62 73.37
N ASN A 53 -133.76 -10.34 73.03
CA ASN A 53 -134.90 -11.03 73.63
C ASN A 53 -134.89 -12.51 73.24
N ALA A 54 -135.08 -13.38 74.24
CA ALA A 54 -135.17 -14.82 74.06
C ALA A 54 -136.54 -15.31 74.58
N ASP A 55 -137.01 -16.48 74.14
CA ASP A 55 -138.34 -16.98 74.50
C ASP A 55 -138.47 -17.11 76.04
N GLY A 56 -139.32 -16.26 76.64
CA GLY A 56 -139.49 -16.11 78.08
C GLY A 56 -138.33 -15.47 78.87
N SER A 57 -137.28 -14.92 78.24
CA SER A 57 -136.12 -14.26 78.91
C SER A 57 -135.31 -13.32 77.98
N TYR A 58 -134.03 -13.10 78.28
CA TYR A 58 -133.06 -12.35 77.47
C TYR A 58 -131.69 -13.05 77.44
N LEU A 59 -130.87 -12.77 76.42
CA LEU A 59 -129.48 -13.24 76.29
C LEU A 59 -128.56 -12.09 75.85
N CYS A 60 -127.29 -12.10 76.28
CA CYS A 60 -126.30 -11.14 75.82
C CYS A 60 -125.51 -11.70 74.62
N GLN A 61 -125.26 -10.85 73.62
CA GLN A 61 -124.49 -11.19 72.42
C GLN A 61 -123.32 -10.21 72.24
N CYS A 62 -122.16 -10.72 71.84
CA CYS A 62 -120.96 -9.93 71.58
C CYS A 62 -120.83 -9.54 70.10
N HIS A 63 -120.24 -8.37 69.84
CA HIS A 63 -119.85 -7.94 68.50
C HIS A 63 -118.77 -8.85 67.88
N GLU A 64 -118.63 -8.80 66.54
CA GLU A 64 -117.63 -9.59 65.82
C GLU A 64 -116.20 -9.35 66.35
N GLY A 65 -115.42 -10.42 66.49
CA GLY A 65 -114.07 -10.39 67.07
C GLY A 65 -114.02 -10.50 68.60
N PHE A 66 -115.17 -10.61 69.27
CA PHE A 66 -115.27 -10.81 70.72
C PHE A 66 -116.09 -12.07 71.07
N ALA A 67 -115.65 -12.82 72.08
CA ALA A 67 -116.35 -14.00 72.58
C ALA A 67 -117.09 -13.69 73.90
N LEU A 68 -118.32 -14.18 74.03
CA LEU A 68 -119.10 -14.05 75.27
C LEU A 68 -118.48 -14.90 76.37
N ASN A 69 -118.14 -14.26 77.48
CA ASN A 69 -117.53 -14.90 78.62
C ASN A 69 -118.52 -15.85 79.32
N PRO A 70 -118.03 -16.78 80.17
CA PRO A 70 -118.88 -17.73 80.87
C PRO A 70 -119.94 -17.11 81.80
N ASP A 71 -119.74 -15.84 82.18
CA ASP A 71 -120.73 -15.04 82.93
C ASP A 71 -121.97 -14.68 82.10
N LYS A 72 -121.97 -15.00 80.80
CA LYS A 72 -123.01 -14.73 79.80
C LYS A 72 -123.33 -13.25 79.66
N LYS A 73 -122.41 -12.36 80.05
CA LYS A 73 -122.62 -10.90 80.10
C LYS A 73 -121.48 -10.11 79.49
N THR A 74 -120.22 -10.48 79.76
CA THR A 74 -119.05 -9.73 79.29
C THR A 74 -118.42 -10.38 78.05
N CYS A 75 -117.64 -9.60 77.30
CA CYS A 75 -117.10 -9.98 76.00
C CYS A 75 -115.58 -9.75 75.95
N THR A 76 -114.80 -10.76 75.58
CA THR A 76 -113.32 -10.63 75.45
C THR A 76 -112.87 -10.72 74.00
N LYS A 77 -111.92 -9.87 73.60
CA LYS A 77 -111.37 -9.89 72.23
C LYS A 77 -110.69 -11.23 71.98
N ILE A 78 -111.01 -11.85 70.84
CA ILE A 78 -110.48 -13.16 70.47
C ILE A 78 -109.00 -13.00 70.10
N ASP A 79 -108.11 -13.62 70.88
CA ASP A 79 -106.70 -13.75 70.53
C ASP A 79 -106.54 -14.96 69.60
N TYR A 80 -106.40 -14.67 68.30
CA TYR A 80 -106.30 -15.68 67.27
C TYR A 80 -104.97 -16.46 67.31
N CYS A 81 -103.88 -15.86 67.83
CA CYS A 81 -102.58 -16.53 68.00
C CYS A 81 -102.47 -17.32 69.32
N ALA A 82 -103.29 -17.06 70.33
CA ALA A 82 -103.37 -17.89 71.53
C ALA A 82 -104.04 -19.26 71.27
N SER A 83 -104.78 -19.38 70.16
CA SER A 83 -105.36 -20.64 69.73
C SER A 83 -104.27 -21.61 69.23
N SER A 84 -104.16 -22.79 69.84
CA SER A 84 -103.15 -23.82 69.49
C SER A 84 -103.23 -24.33 68.04
N ASN A 85 -104.24 -23.88 67.28
CA ASN A 85 -104.54 -24.32 65.91
C ASN A 85 -104.34 -23.23 64.84
N HIS A 86 -103.67 -22.10 65.17
CA HIS A 86 -103.41 -21.04 64.19
C HIS A 86 -102.55 -21.54 63.00
N GLY A 87 -101.76 -22.60 63.16
CA GLY A 87 -101.12 -23.29 62.04
C GLY A 87 -100.03 -22.48 61.32
N CYS A 88 -99.51 -21.43 61.97
CA CYS A 88 -98.29 -20.76 61.51
C CYS A 88 -97.09 -21.63 61.82
N GLN A 89 -96.23 -21.88 60.85
CA GLN A 89 -95.03 -22.69 61.07
C GLN A 89 -93.98 -21.98 61.93
N HIS A 90 -93.85 -20.67 61.80
CA HIS A 90 -92.92 -19.86 62.57
C HIS A 90 -93.68 -18.90 63.49
N GLU A 91 -93.74 -17.63 63.14
CA GLU A 91 -94.27 -16.59 64.02
C GLU A 91 -95.72 -16.27 63.65
N CYS A 92 -96.61 -16.21 64.63
CA CYS A 92 -98.00 -15.76 64.47
C CYS A 92 -98.13 -14.35 65.01
N VAL A 93 -98.72 -13.45 64.24
CA VAL A 93 -98.99 -12.07 64.65
C VAL A 93 -100.48 -11.81 64.50
N ASN A 94 -101.15 -11.45 65.60
CA ASN A 94 -102.56 -11.05 65.58
C ASN A 94 -102.73 -9.78 64.73
N THR A 95 -103.80 -9.76 63.95
CA THR A 95 -104.29 -8.60 63.18
C THR A 95 -105.65 -8.18 63.73
N ASP A 96 -106.19 -7.05 63.28
CA ASP A 96 -107.41 -6.49 63.89
C ASP A 96 -108.60 -7.46 63.88
N ASP A 97 -108.76 -8.24 62.81
CA ASP A 97 -109.87 -9.17 62.58
C ASP A 97 -109.43 -10.66 62.41
N SER A 98 -108.13 -10.98 62.53
CA SER A 98 -107.56 -12.33 62.29
C SER A 98 -106.11 -12.46 62.80
N TYR A 99 -105.28 -13.32 62.19
CA TYR A 99 -103.84 -13.42 62.39
C TYR A 99 -103.08 -13.57 61.06
N SER A 100 -101.77 -13.29 61.08
CA SER A 100 -100.87 -13.46 59.94
C SER A 100 -99.58 -14.17 60.36
N CYS A 101 -99.09 -15.08 59.50
CA CYS A 101 -97.88 -15.84 59.77
C CYS A 101 -96.65 -15.14 59.16
N HIS A 102 -95.58 -15.04 59.94
CA HIS A 102 -94.30 -14.48 59.54
C HIS A 102 -93.20 -15.53 59.64
N CYS A 103 -92.22 -15.45 58.75
CA CYS A 103 -91.11 -16.38 58.71
C CYS A 103 -89.85 -15.76 59.32
N LEU A 104 -89.10 -16.55 60.09
CA LEU A 104 -87.78 -16.19 60.57
C LEU A 104 -86.81 -15.87 59.40
N LYS A 105 -85.75 -15.11 59.69
CA LYS A 105 -84.71 -14.76 58.71
C LYS A 105 -84.19 -16.01 58.00
N GLY A 106 -84.05 -15.94 56.66
CA GLY A 106 -83.66 -17.08 55.83
C GLY A 106 -84.83 -17.96 55.36
N PHE A 107 -86.08 -17.58 55.63
CA PHE A 107 -87.28 -18.29 55.17
C PHE A 107 -88.28 -17.33 54.50
N THR A 108 -89.04 -17.84 53.52
CA THR A 108 -90.11 -17.10 52.83
C THR A 108 -91.45 -17.76 53.10
N LEU A 109 -92.49 -16.94 53.30
CA LEU A 109 -93.84 -17.42 53.51
C LEU A 109 -94.36 -18.05 52.22
N ASN A 110 -94.85 -19.28 52.33
CA ASN A 110 -95.42 -20.00 51.21
C ASN A 110 -96.76 -19.37 50.78
N PRO A 111 -97.24 -19.68 49.57
CA PRO A 111 -98.54 -19.18 49.07
C PRO A 111 -99.73 -19.54 49.96
N ASP A 112 -99.60 -20.57 50.82
CA ASP A 112 -100.60 -20.96 51.83
C ASP A 112 -100.71 -19.95 52.99
N LYS A 113 -99.83 -18.93 53.03
CA LYS A 113 -99.72 -17.89 54.05
C LYS A 113 -99.49 -18.43 55.47
N LYS A 114 -99.05 -19.68 55.60
CA LYS A 114 -98.92 -20.39 56.89
C LYS A 114 -97.58 -21.09 57.08
N THR A 115 -97.08 -21.75 56.05
CA THR A 115 -95.80 -22.46 56.11
C THR A 115 -94.67 -21.61 55.56
N CYS A 116 -93.47 -21.85 56.07
CA CYS A 116 -92.26 -21.13 55.74
C CYS A 116 -91.29 -22.10 55.06
N ARG A 117 -90.88 -21.79 53.82
CA ARG A 117 -89.81 -22.54 53.15
C ARG A 117 -88.49 -21.80 53.27
N ARG A 118 -87.40 -22.55 53.44
CA ARG A 118 -86.05 -21.96 53.45
C ARG A 118 -85.82 -21.23 52.12
N ILE A 119 -85.25 -20.05 52.22
CA ILE A 119 -84.80 -19.26 51.07
C ILE A 119 -83.68 -20.07 50.41
N ASN A 120 -83.96 -20.58 49.21
CA ASN A 120 -82.93 -21.13 48.35
C ASN A 120 -82.41 -19.97 47.49
N TYR A 121 -81.34 -19.35 47.95
CA TYR A 121 -80.67 -18.24 47.28
C TYR A 121 -80.19 -18.62 45.87
N CYS A 122 -79.91 -19.90 45.61
CA CYS A 122 -79.60 -20.39 44.26
C CYS A 122 -80.83 -20.43 43.32
N ALA A 123 -82.03 -20.62 43.87
CA ALA A 123 -83.26 -20.74 43.08
C ALA A 123 -84.01 -19.41 42.88
N LEU A 124 -83.74 -18.41 43.72
CA LEU A 124 -84.52 -17.16 43.75
C LEU A 124 -84.12 -16.14 42.67
N ASN A 125 -82.86 -16.13 42.22
CA ASN A 125 -82.37 -14.99 41.45
C ASN A 125 -81.25 -15.30 40.43
N LYS A 126 -81.27 -16.47 39.76
CA LYS A 126 -80.25 -16.95 38.80
C LYS A 126 -78.86 -16.36 39.14
N PRO A 127 -78.20 -16.85 40.20
CA PRO A 127 -77.10 -16.20 40.92
C PRO A 127 -75.87 -15.77 40.09
N GLY A 128 -75.85 -16.10 38.79
CA GLY A 128 -74.78 -15.80 37.86
C GLY A 128 -73.58 -16.71 38.04
N CYS A 129 -73.72 -17.82 38.77
CA CYS A 129 -72.68 -18.84 38.85
C CYS A 129 -72.54 -19.52 37.50
N GLU A 130 -71.34 -19.53 36.96
CA GLU A 130 -71.04 -20.19 35.69
C GLU A 130 -71.16 -21.71 35.79
N HIS A 131 -70.68 -22.29 36.89
CA HIS A 131 -70.79 -23.72 37.17
C HIS A 131 -71.85 -24.02 38.22
N GLU A 132 -71.44 -24.31 39.44
CA GLU A 132 -72.33 -24.81 40.47
C GLU A 132 -72.65 -23.70 41.47
N CYS A 133 -73.92 -23.49 41.79
CA CYS A 133 -74.31 -22.64 42.92
C CYS A 133 -74.51 -23.50 44.16
N VAL A 134 -73.80 -23.16 45.24
CA VAL A 134 -73.96 -23.81 46.53
C VAL A 134 -74.72 -22.87 47.46
N ASN A 135 -75.92 -23.30 47.87
CA ASN A 135 -76.77 -22.54 48.77
C ASN A 135 -76.25 -22.64 50.21
N THR A 136 -76.05 -21.51 50.88
CA THR A 136 -75.66 -21.46 52.29
C THR A 136 -76.84 -21.00 53.17
N GLU A 137 -76.64 -20.95 54.48
CA GLU A 137 -77.70 -20.56 55.41
C GLU A 137 -78.10 -19.08 55.27
N GLU A 138 -77.14 -18.22 54.95
CA GLU A 138 -77.34 -16.76 54.84
C GLU A 138 -77.27 -16.22 53.40
N SER A 139 -76.72 -16.99 52.44
CA SER A 139 -76.52 -16.54 51.05
C SER A 139 -76.29 -17.73 50.10
N TYR A 140 -75.52 -17.53 49.03
CA TYR A 140 -74.97 -18.55 48.16
C TYR A 140 -73.51 -18.22 47.82
N TYR A 141 -72.75 -19.23 47.37
CA TYR A 141 -71.48 -19.00 46.69
C TYR A 141 -71.38 -19.89 45.45
N CYS A 142 -70.57 -19.45 44.48
CA CYS A 142 -70.33 -20.22 43.28
C CYS A 142 -69.13 -21.15 43.49
N ARG A 143 -69.29 -22.40 43.07
CA ARG A 143 -68.26 -23.44 43.11
C ARG A 143 -67.98 -23.90 41.70
N CYS A 144 -66.70 -23.91 41.34
CA CYS A 144 -66.27 -24.38 40.04
C CYS A 144 -66.17 -25.90 40.02
N HIS A 145 -66.42 -26.50 38.84
CA HIS A 145 -66.15 -27.92 38.60
C HIS A 145 -64.64 -28.20 38.66
N ARG A 146 -64.27 -29.48 38.72
CA ARG A 146 -62.85 -29.89 38.69
C ARG A 146 -62.17 -29.33 37.44
N GLY A 147 -60.94 -28.83 37.61
CA GLY A 147 -60.17 -28.19 36.54
C GLY A 147 -60.48 -26.70 36.32
N TYR A 148 -61.27 -26.05 37.19
CA TYR A 148 -61.60 -24.62 37.11
C TYR A 148 -61.44 -23.92 38.46
N THR A 149 -60.97 -22.67 38.45
CA THR A 149 -60.83 -21.79 39.62
C THR A 149 -61.86 -20.68 39.59
N LEU A 150 -62.37 -20.28 40.77
CA LEU A 150 -63.32 -19.18 40.87
C LEU A 150 -62.59 -17.85 40.69
N ASP A 151 -63.03 -17.07 39.71
CA ASP A 151 -62.47 -15.75 39.43
C ASP A 151 -62.67 -14.78 40.61
N PRO A 152 -61.90 -13.69 40.67
CA PRO A 152 -62.03 -12.68 41.74
C PRO A 152 -63.43 -12.04 41.86
N ASN A 153 -64.25 -12.14 40.81
CA ASN A 153 -65.64 -11.68 40.83
C ASN A 153 -66.59 -12.60 41.62
N GLY A 154 -66.10 -13.76 42.07
CA GLY A 154 -66.84 -14.74 42.88
C GLY A 154 -67.94 -15.49 42.14
N LYS A 155 -68.00 -15.41 40.80
CA LYS A 155 -69.11 -15.93 39.99
C LYS A 155 -68.70 -16.73 38.75
N THR A 156 -67.69 -16.27 38.02
CA THR A 156 -67.18 -16.97 36.84
C THR A 156 -66.06 -17.93 37.21
N CYS A 157 -65.92 -18.97 36.43
CA CYS A 157 -64.98 -20.04 36.63
C CYS A 157 -64.03 -20.09 35.45
N SER A 158 -62.81 -19.60 35.62
CA SER A 158 -61.76 -19.77 34.64
C SER A 158 -61.22 -21.19 34.72
N ARG A 159 -60.89 -21.81 33.58
CA ARG A 159 -60.15 -23.08 33.59
C ARG A 159 -58.84 -22.86 34.35
N VAL A 160 -58.46 -23.82 35.16
CA VAL A 160 -57.16 -23.80 35.84
C VAL A 160 -56.13 -23.81 34.73
N ASP A 161 -55.49 -22.66 34.52
CA ASP A 161 -54.37 -22.54 33.63
C ASP A 161 -53.14 -23.01 34.40
N HIS A 162 -52.87 -24.30 34.33
CA HIS A 162 -51.71 -24.94 34.92
C HIS A 162 -50.40 -24.40 34.33
N CYS A 163 -50.43 -23.81 33.13
CA CYS A 163 -49.29 -23.14 32.50
C CYS A 163 -49.10 -21.69 32.97
N ALA A 164 -50.13 -21.03 33.51
CA ALA A 164 -49.99 -19.71 34.12
C ALA A 164 -49.47 -19.77 35.57
N GLN A 165 -49.46 -20.95 36.17
CA GLN A 165 -48.84 -21.21 37.47
C GLN A 165 -47.32 -21.29 37.28
N GLN A 166 -46.54 -20.42 37.92
CA GLN A 166 -45.09 -20.27 37.68
C GLN A 166 -44.21 -21.50 38.07
N ASP A 167 -44.79 -22.67 38.32
CA ASP A 167 -44.12 -23.88 38.79
C ASP A 167 -44.17 -25.06 37.80
N HIS A 168 -44.75 -24.88 36.61
CA HIS A 168 -44.95 -25.97 35.64
C HIS A 168 -43.62 -26.59 35.16
N GLY A 169 -42.55 -25.80 35.08
CA GLY A 169 -41.19 -26.28 34.81
C GLY A 169 -40.98 -26.82 33.39
N CYS A 170 -41.82 -26.40 32.44
CA CYS A 170 -41.60 -26.67 31.01
C CYS A 170 -40.51 -25.75 30.50
N GLU A 171 -39.52 -26.31 29.79
CA GLU A 171 -38.44 -25.52 29.21
C GLU A 171 -38.93 -24.59 28.10
N GLN A 172 -39.85 -25.06 27.25
CA GLN A 172 -40.33 -24.32 26.09
C GLN A 172 -41.84 -24.05 26.17
N LEU A 173 -42.66 -24.86 25.51
CA LEU A 173 -44.10 -24.66 25.45
C LEU A 173 -44.78 -25.47 26.56
N CYS A 174 -45.73 -24.84 27.25
CA CYS A 174 -46.63 -25.52 28.17
C CYS A 174 -48.03 -25.53 27.55
N LEU A 175 -48.66 -26.70 27.48
CA LEU A 175 -50.03 -26.86 27.01
C LEU A 175 -50.91 -27.38 28.14
N ASN A 176 -51.98 -26.65 28.44
CA ASN A 176 -52.98 -27.11 29.40
C ASN A 176 -53.75 -28.32 28.84
N THR A 177 -53.88 -29.35 29.67
CA THR A 177 -54.72 -30.53 29.44
C THR A 177 -55.97 -30.46 30.32
N GLU A 178 -56.86 -31.45 30.28
CA GLU A 178 -58.11 -31.42 31.05
C GLU A 178 -57.88 -31.39 32.57
N ASP A 179 -56.84 -32.06 33.06
CA ASP A 179 -56.57 -32.20 34.50
C ASP A 179 -55.16 -31.72 34.94
N SER A 180 -54.30 -31.31 34.01
CA SER A 180 -52.89 -30.93 34.26
C SER A 180 -52.34 -30.08 33.11
N PHE A 181 -51.02 -30.05 32.93
CA PHE A 181 -50.34 -29.55 31.75
C PHE A 181 -49.42 -30.63 31.17
N VAL A 182 -49.11 -30.52 29.88
CA VAL A 182 -48.04 -31.26 29.22
C VAL A 182 -47.06 -30.25 28.63
N CYS A 183 -45.77 -30.51 28.79
CA CYS A 183 -44.76 -29.72 28.10
C CYS A 183 -44.66 -30.20 26.66
N GLN A 184 -44.55 -29.27 25.72
CA GLN A 184 -44.27 -29.56 24.33
C GLN A 184 -43.03 -28.78 23.92
N CYS A 185 -42.23 -29.41 23.08
CA CYS A 185 -41.09 -28.74 22.50
C CYS A 185 -41.50 -28.07 21.18
N SER A 186 -40.90 -26.91 20.93
CA SER A 186 -41.06 -26.17 19.68
C SER A 186 -40.58 -27.03 18.51
N GLU A 187 -41.03 -26.70 17.30
CA GLU A 187 -40.62 -27.43 16.09
C GLU A 187 -39.09 -27.56 16.01
N GLY A 188 -38.59 -28.79 15.87
CA GLY A 188 -37.15 -29.09 15.86
C GLY A 188 -36.55 -29.54 17.20
N PHE A 189 -37.35 -29.75 18.23
CA PHE A 189 -36.92 -30.25 19.54
C PHE A 189 -37.74 -31.48 19.96
N LEU A 190 -37.09 -32.48 20.56
CA LEU A 190 -37.71 -33.64 21.18
C LEU A 190 -37.79 -33.44 22.68
N ILE A 191 -38.90 -33.87 23.25
CA ILE A 191 -39.07 -33.88 24.69
C ILE A 191 -38.21 -34.99 25.29
N ASN A 192 -37.45 -34.65 26.34
CA ASN A 192 -36.59 -35.59 27.03
C ASN A 192 -37.41 -36.54 27.91
N GLU A 193 -36.77 -37.57 28.46
CA GLU A 193 -37.45 -38.57 29.33
C GLU A 193 -38.11 -37.97 30.58
N ASP A 194 -37.66 -36.78 31.01
CA ASP A 194 -38.27 -36.04 32.12
C ASP A 194 -39.61 -35.38 31.76
N LEU A 195 -40.02 -35.45 30.49
CA LEU A 195 -41.24 -34.88 29.94
C LEU A 195 -41.38 -33.36 30.16
N LYS A 196 -40.27 -32.67 30.40
CA LYS A 196 -40.23 -31.24 30.75
C LYS A 196 -39.18 -30.45 29.99
N THR A 197 -38.00 -31.04 29.78
CA THR A 197 -36.90 -30.43 29.04
C THR A 197 -36.91 -30.88 27.59
N CYS A 198 -36.34 -30.05 26.73
CA CYS A 198 -36.38 -30.19 25.29
C CYS A 198 -34.95 -30.29 24.77
N SER A 199 -34.54 -31.46 24.29
CA SER A 199 -33.32 -31.56 23.50
C SER A 199 -33.63 -31.22 22.06
N ARG A 200 -32.72 -30.52 21.39
CA ARG A 200 -32.88 -30.29 19.95
C ARG A 200 -32.89 -31.64 19.25
N VAL A 201 -33.85 -31.87 18.36
CA VAL A 201 -33.87 -33.06 17.49
C VAL A 201 -32.51 -33.09 16.83
N ASP A 202 -31.70 -34.09 17.13
CA ASP A 202 -30.47 -34.28 16.37
C ASP A 202 -30.82 -34.95 15.06
N TYR A 203 -31.11 -34.13 14.05
CA TYR A 203 -31.40 -34.62 12.73
C TYR A 203 -30.26 -35.49 12.22
N CYS A 204 -29.02 -35.32 12.68
CA CYS A 204 -27.89 -36.16 12.29
C CYS A 204 -27.90 -37.58 12.89
N LEU A 205 -28.70 -37.83 13.93
CA LEU A 205 -28.81 -39.16 14.57
C LEU A 205 -30.01 -39.97 14.06
N LEU A 206 -30.90 -39.37 13.27
CA LEU A 206 -32.11 -40.02 12.76
C LEU A 206 -31.84 -40.95 11.55
N SER A 207 -30.77 -40.72 10.81
CA SER A 207 -30.30 -41.56 9.68
C SER A 207 -28.83 -41.22 9.38
N ASP A 208 -28.12 -42.01 8.55
CA ASP A 208 -26.71 -41.67 8.21
C ASP A 208 -26.56 -40.40 7.35
N HIS A 209 -27.68 -39.91 6.79
CA HIS A 209 -27.81 -38.74 5.92
C HIS A 209 -26.89 -38.65 4.68
N GLY A 210 -25.97 -39.60 4.50
CA GLY A 210 -25.00 -39.69 3.43
C GLY A 210 -23.98 -38.54 3.40
N CYS A 211 -23.70 -37.89 4.53
CA CYS A 211 -22.71 -36.82 4.59
C CYS A 211 -21.29 -37.38 4.44
N GLU A 212 -20.52 -36.82 3.52
CA GLU A 212 -19.14 -37.28 3.27
C GLU A 212 -18.21 -37.03 4.47
N TYR A 213 -18.38 -35.91 5.18
CA TYR A 213 -17.52 -35.54 6.31
C TYR A 213 -18.27 -35.48 7.65
N SER A 214 -18.97 -34.39 7.93
CA SER A 214 -19.72 -34.24 9.17
C SER A 214 -21.16 -33.84 8.87
N CYS A 215 -22.08 -34.36 9.68
CA CYS A 215 -23.44 -33.87 9.69
C CYS A 215 -23.53 -32.80 10.78
N VAL A 216 -24.07 -31.64 10.43
CA VAL A 216 -24.44 -30.60 11.39
C VAL A 216 -25.95 -30.47 11.46
N ASN A 217 -26.40 -30.45 12.70
CA ASN A 217 -27.81 -30.34 13.00
C ASN A 217 -28.25 -28.88 12.85
N MET A 218 -29.24 -28.59 12.00
CA MET A 218 -29.82 -27.25 11.77
C MET A 218 -31.20 -27.11 12.45
N ASP A 219 -31.80 -25.92 12.43
CA ASP A 219 -33.03 -25.64 13.20
C ASP A 219 -34.23 -26.53 12.83
N ARG A 220 -34.34 -26.97 11.57
CA ARG A 220 -35.43 -27.84 11.07
C ARG A 220 -34.98 -28.93 10.11
N SER A 221 -33.68 -29.13 9.97
CA SER A 221 -33.08 -30.12 9.07
C SER A 221 -31.69 -30.49 9.54
N PHE A 222 -31.03 -31.38 8.82
CA PHE A 222 -29.58 -31.51 8.89
C PHE A 222 -28.96 -30.80 7.68
N ALA A 223 -27.69 -30.45 7.79
CA ALA A 223 -26.86 -30.08 6.65
C ALA A 223 -25.52 -30.81 6.78
N CYS A 224 -24.94 -31.24 5.67
CA CYS A 224 -23.60 -31.79 5.71
C CYS A 224 -22.60 -30.63 5.76
N GLN A 225 -21.67 -30.66 6.71
CA GLN A 225 -20.56 -29.75 6.80
C GLN A 225 -19.31 -30.43 6.26
N CYS A 226 -18.52 -29.64 5.57
CA CYS A 226 -17.22 -30.04 5.05
C CYS A 226 -16.10 -29.54 5.96
N PRO A 227 -14.94 -30.20 5.96
CA PRO A 227 -13.78 -29.74 6.75
C PRO A 227 -13.31 -28.36 6.27
N GLU A 228 -12.45 -27.70 7.05
CA GLU A 228 -11.88 -26.41 6.63
C GLU A 228 -11.29 -26.50 5.22
N GLY A 229 -11.56 -25.49 4.38
CA GLY A 229 -11.14 -25.48 2.97
C GLY A 229 -11.98 -26.36 2.03
N HIS A 230 -13.20 -26.77 2.40
CA HIS A 230 -14.12 -27.55 1.55
C HIS A 230 -15.53 -26.95 1.51
N VAL A 231 -16.21 -27.01 0.35
CA VAL A 231 -17.61 -26.62 0.15
C VAL A 231 -18.50 -27.79 -0.16
N LEU A 232 -19.72 -27.70 0.33
CA LEU A 232 -20.76 -28.66 0.04
C LEU A 232 -21.18 -28.55 -1.44
N ARG A 233 -21.17 -29.67 -2.16
CA ARG A 233 -21.59 -29.73 -3.56
C ARG A 233 -23.09 -29.51 -3.70
N SER A 234 -23.55 -29.32 -4.94
CA SER A 234 -24.96 -29.14 -5.28
C SER A 234 -25.85 -30.34 -4.90
N ASP A 235 -25.26 -31.49 -4.59
CA ASP A 235 -25.97 -32.66 -4.06
C ASP A 235 -26.30 -32.55 -2.56
N GLY A 236 -25.77 -31.52 -1.87
CA GLY A 236 -26.01 -31.26 -0.45
C GLY A 236 -25.37 -32.30 0.49
N LYS A 237 -24.47 -33.15 0.00
CA LYS A 237 -23.94 -34.31 0.75
C LYS A 237 -22.44 -34.52 0.61
N THR A 238 -21.89 -34.30 -0.58
CA THR A 238 -20.46 -34.50 -0.85
C THR A 238 -19.70 -33.18 -0.75
N CYS A 239 -18.45 -33.28 -0.32
CA CYS A 239 -17.56 -32.17 -0.15
C CYS A 239 -16.69 -32.04 -1.39
N ALA A 240 -16.83 -30.92 -2.09
CA ALA A 240 -15.80 -30.46 -3.00
C ALA A 240 -14.80 -29.67 -2.18
N LYS A 241 -13.52 -29.77 -2.51
CA LYS A 241 -12.56 -28.81 -2.01
C LYS A 241 -13.01 -27.40 -2.40
N LEU A 242 -13.02 -26.51 -1.41
CA LEU A 242 -13.38 -25.11 -1.56
C LEU A 242 -12.33 -24.58 -2.50
N ASP A 243 -12.80 -24.22 -3.69
CA ASP A 243 -11.99 -23.40 -4.55
C ASP A 243 -11.77 -22.12 -3.75
N SER A 244 -10.58 -21.98 -3.17
CA SER A 244 -10.18 -20.87 -2.32
C SER A 244 -10.31 -19.54 -3.07
N CYS A 245 -10.48 -19.59 -4.39
CA CYS A 245 -10.75 -18.48 -5.30
C CYS A 245 -12.23 -18.13 -5.45
N ALA A 246 -13.16 -19.03 -5.14
CA ALA A 246 -14.61 -18.78 -5.23
C ALA A 246 -15.16 -17.97 -4.04
N LEU A 247 -14.35 -17.77 -2.98
CA LEU A 247 -14.70 -16.97 -1.80
C LEU A 247 -14.69 -15.45 -2.04
N GLY A 248 -14.09 -14.98 -3.14
CA GLY A 248 -14.06 -13.55 -3.52
C GLY A 248 -13.16 -12.64 -2.68
N ASP A 249 -12.60 -13.10 -1.56
CA ASP A 249 -11.72 -12.32 -0.66
C ASP A 249 -10.23 -12.71 -0.76
N HIS A 250 -9.82 -13.31 -1.87
CA HIS A 250 -8.44 -13.78 -2.05
C HIS A 250 -7.44 -12.63 -2.28
N GLY A 251 -7.91 -11.43 -2.67
CA GLY A 251 -7.06 -10.25 -2.87
C GLY A 251 -6.01 -10.40 -3.98
N CYS A 252 -6.20 -11.36 -4.89
CA CYS A 252 -5.35 -11.56 -6.05
C CYS A 252 -5.65 -10.46 -7.08
N GLU A 253 -4.61 -9.82 -7.61
CA GLU A 253 -4.76 -8.78 -8.62
C GLU A 253 -5.29 -9.32 -9.95
N HIS A 254 -4.87 -10.52 -10.36
CA HIS A 254 -5.26 -11.16 -11.62
C HIS A 254 -6.11 -12.41 -11.38
N SER A 255 -5.54 -13.60 -11.59
CA SER A 255 -6.23 -14.87 -11.41
C SER A 255 -5.91 -15.44 -10.03
N CYS A 256 -6.85 -16.19 -9.49
CA CYS A 256 -6.62 -17.03 -8.34
C CYS A 256 -6.70 -18.49 -8.81
N VAL A 257 -5.80 -19.34 -8.33
CA VAL A 257 -5.84 -20.79 -8.57
C VAL A 257 -5.80 -21.52 -7.25
N SER A 258 -6.75 -22.44 -7.05
CA SER A 258 -6.77 -23.30 -5.88
C SER A 258 -5.63 -24.31 -5.88
N SER A 259 -4.93 -24.39 -4.74
CA SER A 259 -3.83 -25.31 -4.45
C SER A 259 -4.23 -26.27 -3.31
N GLU A 260 -3.42 -27.31 -3.05
CA GLU A 260 -3.66 -28.43 -2.11
C GLU A 260 -4.32 -28.02 -0.77
N ASP A 261 -3.93 -26.89 -0.16
CA ASP A 261 -4.49 -26.39 1.11
C ASP A 261 -4.76 -24.86 1.16
N SER A 262 -4.69 -24.16 0.02
CA SER A 262 -4.79 -22.69 -0.04
C SER A 262 -5.14 -22.22 -1.46
N PHE A 263 -5.08 -20.92 -1.72
CA PHE A 263 -5.00 -20.35 -3.06
C PHE A 263 -3.61 -19.81 -3.35
N VAL A 264 -3.21 -19.86 -4.62
CA VAL A 264 -2.07 -19.12 -5.15
C VAL A 264 -2.60 -18.13 -6.17
N CYS A 265 -2.23 -16.87 -6.03
CA CYS A 265 -2.53 -15.88 -7.06
C CYS A 265 -1.66 -16.16 -8.28
N GLN A 266 -2.29 -16.33 -9.44
CA GLN A 266 -1.60 -16.48 -10.71
C GLN A 266 -1.80 -15.23 -11.54
N CYS A 267 -0.69 -14.68 -12.02
CA CYS A 267 -0.74 -13.56 -12.92
C CYS A 267 -1.02 -14.04 -14.36
N PHE A 268 -1.79 -13.25 -15.12
CA PHE A 268 -1.97 -13.48 -16.55
C PHE A 268 -0.64 -13.53 -17.31
N GLU A 269 -0.68 -14.07 -18.53
CA GLU A 269 0.51 -14.18 -19.39
C GLU A 269 1.19 -12.81 -19.53
N GLY A 270 2.51 -12.77 -19.33
CA GLY A 270 3.27 -11.50 -19.30
C GLY A 270 3.32 -10.80 -17.93
N TYR A 271 2.90 -11.44 -16.83
CA TYR A 271 2.98 -10.92 -15.46
C TYR A 271 3.63 -11.93 -14.47
N ILE A 272 4.34 -11.45 -13.45
CA ILE A 272 4.91 -12.25 -12.36
C ILE A 272 4.37 -11.81 -10.99
N LEU A 273 4.14 -12.78 -10.12
CA LEU A 273 3.65 -12.55 -8.76
C LEU A 273 4.74 -11.90 -7.91
N ARG A 274 4.40 -10.82 -7.19
CA ARG A 274 5.32 -10.14 -6.28
C ARG A 274 5.56 -10.97 -5.01
N GLU A 275 6.55 -10.56 -4.21
CA GLU A 275 6.88 -11.19 -2.93
C GLU A 275 5.72 -11.17 -1.91
N ASP A 276 4.74 -10.27 -2.09
CA ASP A 276 3.52 -10.24 -1.28
C ASP A 276 2.54 -11.40 -1.57
N GLY A 277 2.81 -12.20 -2.61
CA GLY A 277 2.01 -13.36 -2.99
C GLY A 277 0.62 -13.01 -3.54
N LYS A 278 0.31 -11.74 -3.80
CA LYS A 278 -1.04 -11.27 -4.17
C LYS A 278 -1.08 -10.32 -5.36
N THR A 279 -0.10 -9.41 -5.47
CA THR A 279 -0.05 -8.44 -6.57
C THR A 279 0.82 -8.93 -7.72
N CYS A 280 0.44 -8.54 -8.92
CA CYS A 280 1.08 -8.91 -10.17
C CYS A 280 1.85 -7.71 -10.68
N ARG A 281 3.16 -7.86 -10.86
CA ARG A 281 3.90 -6.91 -11.71
C ARG A 281 3.98 -7.49 -13.11
N ARG A 282 3.92 -6.63 -14.13
CA ARG A 282 4.23 -7.04 -15.50
C ARG A 282 5.58 -7.76 -15.45
N LYS A 283 5.63 -8.98 -15.99
CA LYS A 283 6.82 -9.81 -16.10
C LYS A 283 7.76 -8.90 -16.82
N ASP A 284 8.78 -8.48 -16.10
CA ASP A 284 9.79 -7.63 -16.67
C ASP A 284 10.48 -8.51 -17.71
N VAL A 285 10.01 -8.39 -18.95
CA VAL A 285 10.44 -9.17 -20.09
C VAL A 285 11.96 -9.00 -20.16
N CYS A 286 12.44 -7.78 -19.93
CA CYS A 286 13.86 -7.41 -19.85
C CYS A 286 14.66 -8.06 -18.71
N GLN A 287 14.04 -8.44 -17.57
CA GLN A 287 14.73 -9.16 -16.48
C GLN A 287 14.60 -10.68 -16.58
N ALA A 288 13.60 -11.18 -17.30
CA ALA A 288 13.33 -12.62 -17.38
C ALA A 288 14.31 -13.35 -18.30
N ILE A 289 14.75 -12.70 -19.38
CA ILE A 289 15.66 -13.25 -20.39
C ILE A 289 16.53 -12.10 -20.91
N ASP A 290 17.80 -12.36 -21.19
CA ASP A 290 18.63 -11.41 -21.93
C ASP A 290 18.15 -11.31 -23.39
N HIS A 291 17.50 -10.19 -23.72
CA HIS A 291 16.98 -9.93 -25.06
C HIS A 291 18.03 -9.39 -26.04
N GLY A 292 19.28 -9.19 -25.59
CA GLY A 292 20.36 -8.69 -26.41
C GLY A 292 20.21 -7.21 -26.80
N CYS A 293 19.52 -6.41 -25.97
CA CYS A 293 19.52 -4.95 -26.11
C CYS A 293 20.90 -4.40 -25.74
N GLU A 294 21.52 -3.61 -26.61
CA GLU A 294 22.87 -3.09 -26.37
C GLU A 294 22.92 -2.07 -25.23
N HIS A 295 21.86 -1.27 -25.06
CA HIS A 295 21.77 -0.26 -23.99
C HIS A 295 20.64 -0.56 -23.01
N ILE A 296 19.44 -0.07 -23.31
CA ILE A 296 18.29 -0.15 -22.39
C ILE A 296 17.26 -1.08 -23.02
N CYS A 297 16.77 -2.03 -22.24
CA CYS A 297 15.57 -2.78 -22.59
C CYS A 297 14.40 -2.18 -21.82
N VAL A 298 13.31 -1.86 -22.53
CA VAL A 298 12.10 -1.27 -21.94
C VAL A 298 10.93 -2.23 -22.19
N ASN A 299 10.15 -2.50 -21.15
CA ASN A 299 8.96 -3.33 -21.28
C ASN A 299 7.87 -2.57 -22.04
N SER A 300 7.33 -3.19 -23.08
CA SER A 300 6.17 -2.72 -23.83
C SER A 300 4.94 -3.57 -23.48
N ASP A 301 3.76 -3.24 -24.02
CA ASP A 301 2.49 -3.81 -23.57
C ASP A 301 2.43 -5.35 -23.60
N ASP A 302 2.91 -5.96 -24.68
CA ASP A 302 2.98 -7.42 -24.84
C ASP A 302 4.40 -7.93 -25.20
N SER A 303 5.43 -7.09 -25.07
CA SER A 303 6.79 -7.40 -25.53
C SER A 303 7.87 -6.54 -24.86
N TYR A 304 9.05 -6.45 -25.47
CA TYR A 304 10.11 -5.51 -25.11
C TYR A 304 10.51 -4.69 -26.33
N THR A 305 10.99 -3.48 -26.07
CA THR A 305 11.64 -2.63 -27.06
C THR A 305 12.98 -2.18 -26.52
N CYS A 306 14.03 -2.31 -27.33
CA CYS A 306 15.34 -1.77 -26.94
C CYS A 306 15.36 -0.27 -27.22
N GLU A 307 15.77 0.52 -26.24
CA GLU A 307 16.01 1.95 -26.36
C GLU A 307 17.49 2.26 -26.20
N CYS A 308 17.90 3.35 -26.82
CA CYS A 308 19.28 3.81 -26.79
C CYS A 308 19.40 5.05 -25.91
N LEU A 309 20.47 5.11 -25.11
CA LEU A 309 20.86 6.29 -24.35
C LEU A 309 20.99 7.54 -25.26
N GLU A 310 20.82 8.73 -24.68
CA GLU A 310 20.96 10.00 -25.41
C GLU A 310 22.24 10.05 -26.24
N GLY A 311 22.11 10.43 -27.52
CA GLY A 311 23.22 10.44 -28.47
C GLY A 311 23.40 9.14 -29.27
N PHE A 312 22.50 8.17 -29.12
CA PHE A 312 22.48 6.93 -29.90
C PHE A 312 21.12 6.71 -30.58
N GLN A 313 21.14 6.03 -31.72
CA GLN A 313 19.98 5.65 -32.52
C GLN A 313 19.89 4.12 -32.61
N LEU A 314 18.67 3.60 -32.49
CA LEU A 314 18.44 2.16 -32.61
C LEU A 314 18.69 1.71 -34.05
N ALA A 315 19.49 0.67 -34.22
CA ALA A 315 19.77 0.07 -35.51
C ALA A 315 18.53 -0.65 -36.06
N GLU A 316 18.53 -0.95 -37.36
CA GLU A 316 17.41 -1.64 -38.03
C GLU A 316 17.09 -3.03 -37.46
N ASP A 317 18.03 -3.63 -36.74
CA ASP A 317 17.83 -4.90 -36.03
C ASP A 317 16.98 -4.76 -34.75
N GLY A 318 16.64 -3.54 -34.34
CA GLY A 318 15.84 -3.24 -33.17
C GLY A 318 16.53 -3.52 -31.83
N LYS A 319 17.86 -3.78 -31.83
CA LYS A 319 18.60 -4.22 -30.64
C LYS A 319 19.90 -3.47 -30.39
N ARG A 320 20.63 -3.12 -31.45
CA ARG A 320 21.93 -2.45 -31.34
C ARG A 320 21.75 -0.94 -31.37
N CYS A 321 22.55 -0.24 -30.58
CA CYS A 321 22.53 1.21 -30.47
C CYS A 321 23.75 1.79 -31.17
N ARG A 322 23.51 2.42 -32.32
CA ARG A 322 24.58 3.12 -33.05
C ARG A 322 24.65 4.55 -32.59
N ARG A 323 25.85 5.08 -32.38
CA ARG A 323 26.00 6.50 -32.03
C ARG A 323 25.33 7.35 -33.11
N LYS A 324 24.46 8.27 -32.69
CA LYS A 324 23.75 9.18 -33.58
C LYS A 324 24.81 10.04 -34.26
N ASP A 325 24.87 9.95 -35.58
CA ASP A 325 25.78 10.74 -36.38
C ASP A 325 25.23 12.18 -36.42
N VAL A 326 25.63 13.00 -35.44
CA VAL A 326 25.21 14.40 -35.26
C VAL A 326 25.54 15.21 -36.52
N CYS A 327 26.68 14.91 -37.15
CA CYS A 327 27.09 15.49 -38.42
C CYS A 327 26.18 15.14 -39.61
N LYS A 328 25.44 14.03 -39.59
CA LYS A 328 24.46 13.70 -40.65
C LYS A 328 23.03 14.06 -40.31
N SER A 329 22.72 14.18 -39.02
CA SER A 329 21.35 14.35 -38.53
C SER A 329 20.97 15.81 -38.26
N THR A 330 21.93 16.73 -38.23
CA THR A 330 21.68 18.16 -37.97
C THR A 330 22.49 19.05 -38.90
N HIS A 331 21.95 20.23 -39.24
CA HIS A 331 22.72 21.24 -39.97
C HIS A 331 23.78 21.87 -39.04
N HIS A 332 25.00 21.33 -39.10
CA HIS A 332 26.10 21.64 -38.21
C HIS A 332 26.92 22.90 -38.62
N GLY A 333 26.79 23.38 -39.85
CA GLY A 333 27.39 24.66 -40.27
C GLY A 333 28.92 24.71 -40.22
N CYS A 334 29.61 23.56 -40.26
CA CYS A 334 31.06 23.49 -40.45
C CYS A 334 31.40 23.81 -41.90
N GLU A 335 32.36 24.69 -42.13
CA GLU A 335 32.79 25.06 -43.48
C GLU A 335 33.47 23.89 -44.22
N HIS A 336 34.33 23.16 -43.51
CA HIS A 336 35.01 21.98 -44.03
C HIS A 336 34.45 20.70 -43.41
N ILE A 337 35.17 20.10 -42.45
CA ILE A 337 34.90 18.76 -41.97
C ILE A 337 34.12 18.85 -40.66
N CYS A 338 33.03 18.10 -40.54
CA CYS A 338 32.35 17.87 -39.27
C CYS A 338 32.79 16.52 -38.69
N VAL A 339 33.17 16.50 -37.42
CA VAL A 339 33.52 15.28 -36.69
C VAL A 339 32.60 15.14 -35.48
N ASN A 340 31.95 13.99 -35.34
CA ASN A 340 31.11 13.69 -34.18
C ASN A 340 31.98 13.67 -32.91
N ASN A 341 31.53 14.37 -31.88
CA ASN A 341 32.17 14.43 -30.58
C ASN A 341 31.16 14.14 -29.46
N GLY A 342 31.05 12.88 -29.05
CA GLY A 342 30.05 12.43 -28.09
C GLY A 342 28.63 12.68 -28.61
N ASN A 343 27.88 13.54 -27.91
CA ASN A 343 26.52 13.97 -28.25
C ASN A 343 26.48 15.29 -29.06
N SER A 344 27.64 15.84 -29.40
CA SER A 344 27.82 17.09 -30.15
C SER A 344 28.70 16.84 -31.39
N TYR A 345 29.10 17.91 -32.08
CA TYR A 345 30.06 17.87 -33.17
C TYR A 345 31.14 18.94 -32.98
N ILE A 346 32.31 18.71 -33.58
CA ILE A 346 33.37 19.70 -33.72
C ILE A 346 33.67 19.89 -35.19
N CYS A 347 33.98 21.13 -35.59
CA CYS A 347 34.43 21.43 -36.93
C CYS A 347 35.96 21.28 -36.99
N LYS A 348 36.45 20.60 -38.02
CA LYS A 348 37.87 20.50 -38.36
C LYS A 348 38.09 21.06 -39.75
N CYS A 349 39.28 21.61 -39.96
CA CYS A 349 39.70 22.12 -41.25
C CYS A 349 40.53 21.08 -42.01
N SER A 350 40.43 21.09 -43.34
CA SER A 350 41.33 20.36 -44.21
C SER A 350 42.77 20.88 -44.10
N GLU A 351 43.75 20.07 -44.51
CA GLU A 351 45.17 20.44 -44.48
C GLU A 351 45.43 21.84 -45.08
N GLY A 352 46.27 22.64 -44.41
CA GLY A 352 46.60 24.00 -44.83
C GLY A 352 45.63 25.09 -44.33
N PHE A 353 44.65 24.72 -43.50
CA PHE A 353 43.68 25.64 -42.90
C PHE A 353 43.54 25.39 -41.40
N VAL A 354 43.43 26.47 -40.63
CA VAL A 354 43.17 26.46 -39.19
C VAL A 354 41.75 26.95 -38.90
N LEU A 355 41.15 26.46 -37.81
CA LEU A 355 39.80 26.84 -37.41
C LEU A 355 39.80 28.31 -36.96
N ALA A 356 38.87 29.10 -37.46
CA ALA A 356 38.70 30.48 -37.04
C ALA A 356 38.12 30.57 -35.62
N GLU A 357 38.20 31.75 -34.99
CA GLU A 357 37.70 32.00 -33.63
C GLU A 357 36.21 31.65 -33.43
N ASP A 358 35.43 31.57 -34.51
CA ASP A 358 34.01 31.19 -34.46
C ASP A 358 33.76 29.67 -34.35
N GLY A 359 34.82 28.86 -34.39
CA GLY A 359 34.74 27.41 -34.27
C GLY A 359 34.07 26.70 -35.45
N ARG A 360 33.84 27.39 -36.58
CA ARG A 360 33.09 26.85 -37.74
C ARG A 360 33.76 27.10 -39.08
N ARG A 361 34.39 28.25 -39.26
CA ARG A 361 35.06 28.65 -40.50
C ARG A 361 36.53 28.26 -40.49
N CYS A 362 37.11 28.09 -41.67
CA CYS A 362 38.48 27.64 -41.86
C CYS A 362 39.31 28.71 -42.59
N LYS A 363 40.40 29.15 -41.96
CA LYS A 363 41.30 30.18 -42.47
C LYS A 363 42.60 29.55 -42.98
N LYS A 364 43.08 29.99 -44.15
CA LYS A 364 44.33 29.51 -44.76
C LYS A 364 45.56 29.89 -43.92
N CYS A 365 46.48 28.95 -43.68
CA CYS A 365 47.63 29.14 -42.77
C CYS A 365 48.77 30.05 -43.29
N THR A 366 48.62 30.74 -44.40
CA THR A 366 49.62 31.72 -44.88
C THR A 366 49.73 32.96 -43.99
N GLU A 367 48.93 33.02 -42.93
CA GLU A 367 48.80 34.12 -42.00
C GLU A 367 49.13 33.62 -40.59
N GLY A 368 50.42 33.48 -40.28
CA GLY A 368 50.86 33.06 -38.97
C GLY A 368 52.25 33.57 -38.59
N PRO A 369 52.57 33.58 -37.29
CA PRO A 369 53.84 34.07 -36.80
C PRO A 369 54.97 33.05 -37.08
N ILE A 370 56.03 33.46 -37.78
CA ILE A 370 57.29 32.69 -37.91
C ILE A 370 58.53 33.60 -37.90
N ASP A 371 59.59 33.20 -37.21
CA ASP A 371 60.90 33.85 -37.28
C ASP A 371 61.82 33.05 -38.21
N LEU A 372 62.13 33.60 -39.38
CA LEU A 372 62.92 32.95 -40.43
C LEU A 372 64.26 33.66 -40.63
N VAL A 373 65.37 32.94 -40.62
CA VAL A 373 66.70 33.52 -40.93
C VAL A 373 67.34 32.82 -42.13
N PHE A 374 67.71 33.58 -43.15
CA PHE A 374 68.50 33.11 -44.28
C PHE A 374 69.99 33.21 -43.97
N VAL A 375 70.72 32.12 -44.17
CA VAL A 375 72.18 32.03 -44.05
C VAL A 375 72.73 31.72 -45.43
N ILE A 376 73.36 32.68 -46.08
CA ILE A 376 73.73 32.58 -47.49
C ILE A 376 75.24 32.52 -47.64
N ASP A 377 75.75 31.46 -48.25
CA ASP A 377 77.14 31.39 -48.67
C ASP A 377 77.41 32.43 -49.78
N GLY A 378 78.37 33.31 -49.54
CA GLY A 378 78.91 34.26 -50.51
C GLY A 378 80.38 33.97 -50.83
N SER A 379 80.85 32.75 -50.60
CA SER A 379 82.20 32.28 -50.85
C SER A 379 82.54 32.20 -52.33
N LYS A 380 83.85 32.10 -52.60
CA LYS A 380 84.40 31.94 -53.95
C LYS A 380 83.99 30.62 -54.60
N SER A 381 83.81 29.56 -53.80
CA SER A 381 83.51 28.22 -54.32
C SER A 381 82.09 28.12 -54.87
N LEU A 382 81.14 28.87 -54.29
CA LEU A 382 79.80 29.03 -54.84
C LEU A 382 79.79 29.75 -56.20
N GLY A 383 80.53 30.85 -56.33
CA GLY A 383 80.57 31.68 -57.54
C GLY A 383 79.45 32.73 -57.64
N GLU A 384 79.67 33.77 -58.44
CA GLU A 384 78.75 34.93 -58.55
C GLU A 384 77.43 34.59 -59.28
N GLU A 385 77.48 33.70 -60.29
CA GLU A 385 76.28 33.28 -61.02
C GLU A 385 75.30 32.50 -60.12
N ASN A 386 75.81 31.53 -59.36
CA ASN A 386 75.01 30.76 -58.40
C ASN A 386 74.50 31.64 -57.25
N PHE A 387 75.24 32.68 -56.88
CA PHE A 387 74.81 33.63 -55.87
C PHE A 387 73.57 34.44 -56.32
N GLU A 388 73.44 34.77 -57.61
CA GLU A 388 72.20 35.38 -58.14
C GLU A 388 71.02 34.40 -58.13
N VAL A 389 71.25 33.10 -58.37
CA VAL A 389 70.21 32.07 -58.23
C VAL A 389 69.70 32.01 -56.78
N VAL A 390 70.60 32.06 -55.79
CA VAL A 390 70.21 32.12 -54.37
C VAL A 390 69.39 33.37 -54.06
N LYS A 391 69.75 34.54 -54.60
CA LYS A 391 68.96 35.77 -54.41
C LYS A 391 67.54 35.63 -54.98
N GLN A 392 67.38 35.02 -56.15
CA GLN A 392 66.06 34.75 -56.73
C GLN A 392 65.25 33.78 -55.87
N PHE A 393 65.89 32.73 -55.36
CA PHE A 393 65.26 31.75 -54.48
C PHE A 393 64.74 32.39 -53.19
N VAL A 394 65.57 33.19 -52.52
CA VAL A 394 65.19 33.94 -51.31
C VAL A 394 64.04 34.90 -51.61
N THR A 395 64.07 35.56 -52.76
CA THR A 395 63.01 36.46 -53.21
C THR A 395 61.67 35.72 -53.37
N GLY A 396 61.68 34.52 -53.95
CA GLY A 396 60.45 33.73 -54.14
C GLY A 396 59.86 33.21 -52.82
N ILE A 397 60.70 32.83 -51.85
CA ILE A 397 60.21 32.49 -50.50
C ILE A 397 59.63 33.74 -49.80
N ILE A 398 60.26 34.90 -49.93
CA ILE A 398 59.71 36.15 -49.36
C ILE A 398 58.34 36.48 -49.96
N ASP A 399 58.11 36.19 -51.25
CA ASP A 399 56.82 36.41 -51.92
C ASP A 399 55.72 35.44 -51.48
N SER A 400 56.08 34.26 -50.95
CA SER A 400 55.11 33.29 -50.44
C SER A 400 54.69 33.54 -48.98
N LEU A 401 55.35 34.48 -48.30
CA LEU A 401 55.16 34.79 -46.88
C LEU A 401 54.51 36.16 -46.67
N THR A 402 53.62 36.24 -45.68
CA THR A 402 53.07 37.52 -45.21
C THR A 402 54.04 38.18 -44.23
N ILE A 403 54.83 39.14 -44.68
CA ILE A 403 55.80 39.86 -43.85
C ILE A 403 55.10 40.94 -43.01
N SER A 404 55.13 40.81 -41.67
CA SER A 404 54.68 41.86 -40.75
C SER A 404 55.15 41.57 -39.31
N PRO A 405 55.11 42.55 -38.39
CA PRO A 405 55.45 42.32 -36.98
C PRO A 405 54.62 41.22 -36.29
N LYS A 406 53.41 40.94 -36.80
CA LYS A 406 52.47 39.93 -36.27
C LYS A 406 52.50 38.60 -37.03
N ALA A 407 53.10 38.55 -38.21
CA ALA A 407 53.18 37.37 -39.07
C ALA A 407 54.66 36.92 -39.21
N ALA A 408 55.18 36.80 -40.44
CA ALA A 408 56.56 36.40 -40.66
C ALA A 408 57.54 37.57 -40.40
N ARG A 409 58.60 37.29 -39.64
CA ARG A 409 59.78 38.14 -39.47
C ARG A 409 60.96 37.44 -40.13
N VAL A 410 61.69 38.15 -40.98
CA VAL A 410 62.78 37.58 -41.77
C VAL A 410 64.08 38.31 -41.52
N GLY A 411 65.13 37.56 -41.18
CA GLY A 411 66.51 38.03 -41.10
C GLY A 411 67.36 37.40 -42.19
N LEU A 412 68.44 38.06 -42.57
CA LEU A 412 69.35 37.55 -43.60
C LEU A 412 70.79 37.90 -43.25
N LEU A 413 71.63 36.88 -43.23
CA LEU A 413 73.08 37.01 -43.12
C LEU A 413 73.78 36.32 -44.29
N GLN A 414 74.84 36.94 -44.75
CA GLN A 414 75.73 36.42 -45.79
C GLN A 414 77.08 36.12 -45.16
N TYR A 415 77.73 35.03 -45.56
CA TYR A 415 79.05 34.68 -45.03
C TYR A 415 80.08 34.37 -46.12
N SER A 416 81.35 34.45 -45.73
CA SER A 416 82.50 33.95 -46.50
C SER A 416 83.63 33.67 -45.49
N THR A 417 84.75 34.41 -45.53
CA THR A 417 85.73 34.41 -44.42
C THR A 417 85.23 35.13 -43.16
N GLN A 418 84.20 35.95 -43.32
CA GLN A 418 83.57 36.73 -42.26
C GLN A 418 82.05 36.71 -42.47
N VAL A 419 81.29 36.93 -41.41
CA VAL A 419 79.83 37.00 -41.45
C VAL A 419 79.38 38.47 -41.55
N ARG A 420 78.49 38.77 -42.49
CA ARG A 420 77.85 40.08 -42.66
C ARG A 420 76.34 39.90 -42.50
N THR A 421 75.75 40.59 -41.54
CA THR A 421 74.28 40.68 -41.44
C THR A 421 73.77 41.72 -42.42
N GLU A 422 72.93 41.33 -43.39
CA GLU A 422 72.33 42.28 -44.33
C GLU A 422 71.16 43.00 -43.68
N PHE A 423 70.31 42.26 -42.96
CA PHE A 423 69.23 42.80 -42.14
C PHE A 423 68.76 41.80 -41.10
N THR A 424 68.20 42.29 -40.01
CA THR A 424 67.76 41.48 -38.86
C THR A 424 66.25 41.35 -38.83
N LEU A 425 65.71 40.50 -37.94
CA LEU A 425 64.27 40.16 -37.87
C LEU A 425 63.38 41.38 -37.56
N ARG A 426 63.96 42.50 -37.12
CA ARG A 426 63.25 43.77 -36.84
C ARG A 426 63.34 44.83 -37.95
N ASN A 427 64.23 44.67 -38.94
CA ASN A 427 64.57 45.76 -39.86
C ASN A 427 63.45 46.12 -40.85
N PHE A 428 62.64 45.15 -41.27
CA PHE A 428 61.64 45.35 -42.32
C PHE A 428 60.28 44.78 -41.92
N ASN A 429 59.22 45.51 -42.32
CA ASN A 429 57.82 45.13 -42.12
C ASN A 429 57.08 44.88 -43.45
N SER A 430 57.79 44.89 -44.59
CA SER A 430 57.23 44.70 -45.92
C SER A 430 58.13 43.83 -46.78
N ALA A 431 57.52 42.84 -47.46
CA ALA A 431 58.18 42.00 -48.44
C ALA A 431 58.85 42.83 -49.56
N LYS A 432 58.22 43.93 -49.98
CA LYS A 432 58.75 44.80 -51.04
C LYS A 432 60.11 45.39 -50.70
N ASP A 433 60.29 45.86 -49.47
CA ASP A 433 61.54 46.48 -49.01
C ASP A 433 62.63 45.43 -48.76
N MET A 434 62.26 44.25 -48.24
CA MET A 434 63.17 43.11 -48.10
C MET A 434 63.72 42.66 -49.47
N LYS A 435 62.86 42.48 -50.49
CA LYS A 435 63.30 42.11 -51.84
C LYS A 435 64.26 43.14 -52.43
N LYS A 436 64.03 44.43 -52.17
CA LYS A 436 64.95 45.49 -52.58
C LYS A 436 66.30 45.35 -51.87
N ALA A 437 66.32 45.04 -50.57
CA ALA A 437 67.57 44.79 -49.84
C ALA A 437 68.32 43.57 -50.41
N VAL A 438 67.62 42.47 -50.66
CA VAL A 438 68.19 41.24 -51.25
C VAL A 438 68.80 41.54 -52.62
N ALA A 439 68.11 42.28 -53.49
CA ALA A 439 68.61 42.62 -54.83
C ALA A 439 69.94 43.40 -54.79
N HIS A 440 70.18 44.23 -53.77
CA HIS A 440 71.38 45.05 -53.62
C HIS A 440 72.52 44.38 -52.83
N MET A 441 72.35 43.12 -52.41
CA MET A 441 73.41 42.36 -51.73
C MET A 441 74.65 42.23 -52.63
N LYS A 442 75.82 42.46 -52.05
CA LYS A 442 77.11 42.36 -52.75
C LYS A 442 77.78 41.03 -52.48
N TYR A 443 78.16 40.33 -53.54
CA TYR A 443 78.96 39.10 -53.49
C TYR A 443 80.31 39.32 -52.78
N MET A 444 80.77 38.35 -51.98
CA MET A 444 81.99 38.47 -51.15
C MET A 444 83.20 37.76 -51.77
N GLY A 445 83.03 36.57 -52.35
CA GLY A 445 84.04 35.86 -53.12
C GLY A 445 85.30 35.43 -52.34
N LYS A 446 85.19 35.14 -51.04
CA LYS A 446 86.32 34.70 -50.17
C LYS A 446 86.15 33.22 -49.73
N GLY A 447 86.79 32.79 -48.65
CA GLY A 447 86.62 31.46 -48.04
C GLY A 447 85.19 31.16 -47.58
N SER A 448 84.95 29.96 -47.03
CA SER A 448 83.61 29.48 -46.62
C SER A 448 83.61 29.03 -45.16
N MET A 449 83.36 29.97 -44.24
CA MET A 449 83.28 29.71 -42.79
C MET A 449 81.83 29.47 -42.35
N THR A 450 81.27 28.33 -42.74
CA THR A 450 79.86 27.95 -42.49
C THR A 450 79.60 27.79 -41.00
N GLY A 451 80.52 27.20 -40.24
CA GLY A 451 80.39 27.03 -38.79
C GLY A 451 80.29 28.37 -38.05
N LEU A 452 81.12 29.34 -38.43
CA LEU A 452 81.06 30.72 -37.92
C LEU A 452 79.72 31.41 -38.26
N ALA A 453 79.17 31.16 -39.45
CA ALA A 453 77.87 31.68 -39.86
C ALA A 453 76.73 31.10 -39.00
N LEU A 454 76.73 29.79 -38.76
CA LEU A 454 75.77 29.12 -37.88
C LEU A 454 75.89 29.60 -36.43
N LYS A 455 77.10 29.83 -35.93
CA LYS A 455 77.33 30.46 -34.62
C LYS A 455 76.69 31.84 -34.54
N HIS A 456 76.94 32.69 -35.54
CA HIS A 456 76.38 34.05 -35.59
C HIS A 456 74.85 34.05 -35.70
N MET A 457 74.29 33.12 -36.48
CA MET A 457 72.85 32.90 -36.58
C MET A 457 72.25 32.57 -35.21
N PHE A 458 72.83 31.60 -34.51
CA PHE A 458 72.35 31.11 -33.22
C PHE A 458 72.51 32.16 -32.09
N GLU A 459 73.72 32.70 -31.91
CA GLU A 459 74.04 33.58 -30.77
C GLU A 459 73.54 35.02 -30.94
N ARG A 460 73.24 35.46 -32.18
CA ARG A 460 72.82 36.84 -32.44
C ARG A 460 71.49 36.94 -33.18
N SER A 461 71.36 36.27 -34.32
CA SER A 461 70.21 36.51 -35.23
C SER A 461 68.87 36.08 -34.62
N PHE A 462 68.84 34.99 -33.84
CA PHE A 462 67.66 34.52 -33.11
C PHE A 462 67.50 35.10 -31.69
N THR A 463 68.17 36.22 -31.40
CA THR A 463 68.00 36.92 -30.11
C THR A 463 66.85 37.92 -30.15
N GLN A 464 66.26 38.19 -28.98
CA GLN A 464 65.21 39.19 -28.86
C GLN A 464 65.69 40.61 -29.23
N GLY A 465 66.98 40.91 -28.99
CA GLY A 465 67.60 42.18 -29.37
C GLY A 465 67.58 42.42 -30.88
N GLU A 466 67.70 41.36 -31.67
CA GLU A 466 67.66 41.39 -33.14
C GLU A 466 66.26 41.14 -33.74
N GLY A 467 65.22 41.05 -32.91
CA GLY A 467 63.83 41.00 -33.34
C GLY A 467 63.16 39.63 -33.28
N ALA A 468 63.86 38.59 -32.83
CA ALA A 468 63.25 37.28 -32.59
C ALA A 468 62.22 37.35 -31.46
N ARG A 469 61.11 36.64 -31.61
CA ARG A 469 60.05 36.60 -30.58
C ARG A 469 60.49 35.72 -29.40
N PRO A 470 60.02 36.00 -28.17
CA PRO A 470 60.37 35.21 -26.99
C PRO A 470 59.99 33.74 -27.16
N LEU A 471 60.81 32.81 -26.65
CA LEU A 471 60.53 31.36 -26.70
C LEU A 471 59.19 31.00 -26.04
N SER A 472 58.73 31.79 -25.06
CA SER A 472 57.42 31.63 -24.41
C SER A 472 56.24 31.79 -25.36
N THR A 473 56.40 32.52 -26.47
CA THR A 473 55.35 32.72 -27.48
C THR A 473 55.17 31.51 -28.41
N ARG A 474 56.02 30.48 -28.29
CA ARG A 474 56.00 29.23 -29.10
C ARG A 474 55.96 29.46 -30.61
N VAL A 475 56.44 30.60 -31.07
CA VAL A 475 56.55 30.91 -32.49
C VAL A 475 57.65 30.02 -33.11
N PRO A 476 57.37 29.33 -34.23
CA PRO A 476 58.36 28.57 -34.96
C PRO A 476 59.57 29.41 -35.36
N ARG A 477 60.75 28.84 -35.19
CA ARG A 477 62.01 29.42 -35.66
C ARG A 477 62.59 28.52 -36.73
N ALA A 478 62.91 29.07 -37.89
CA ALA A 478 63.47 28.32 -38.99
C ALA A 478 64.68 29.04 -39.58
N ALA A 479 65.68 28.29 -40.01
CA ALA A 479 66.81 28.81 -40.75
C ALA A 479 66.98 28.08 -42.07
N ILE A 480 67.25 28.81 -43.15
CA ILE A 480 67.56 28.24 -44.47
C ILE A 480 69.00 28.58 -44.80
N VAL A 481 69.83 27.55 -44.90
CA VAL A 481 71.27 27.64 -45.14
C VAL A 481 71.56 27.27 -46.58
N PHE A 482 72.08 28.23 -47.36
CA PHE A 482 72.56 28.00 -48.72
C PHE A 482 74.07 27.83 -48.69
N THR A 483 74.57 26.69 -49.18
CA THR A 483 76.00 26.36 -49.20
C THR A 483 76.32 25.39 -50.33
N ASP A 484 77.57 25.36 -50.78
CA ASP A 484 78.11 24.31 -51.65
C ASP A 484 78.73 23.15 -50.85
N GLY A 485 78.47 23.09 -49.53
CA GLY A 485 78.90 22.01 -48.64
C GLY A 485 80.42 21.86 -48.53
N ARG A 486 81.18 22.96 -48.65
CA ARG A 486 82.65 22.95 -48.55
C ARG A 486 83.13 23.87 -47.43
N ALA A 487 82.57 23.71 -46.23
CA ALA A 487 83.01 24.47 -45.07
C ALA A 487 84.51 24.25 -44.79
N GLN A 488 85.15 25.33 -44.34
CA GLN A 488 86.56 25.33 -43.92
C GLN A 488 86.70 25.24 -42.38
N ASP A 489 85.57 25.14 -41.69
CA ASP A 489 85.42 25.07 -40.24
C ASP A 489 84.35 24.04 -39.84
N ASP A 490 84.26 23.73 -38.54
CA ASP A 490 83.29 22.75 -38.02
C ASP A 490 81.86 23.31 -37.98
N VAL A 491 80.94 22.63 -38.67
CA VAL A 491 79.51 22.98 -38.74
C VAL A 491 78.67 22.24 -37.70
N SER A 492 79.13 21.07 -37.26
CA SER A 492 78.35 20.12 -36.46
C SER A 492 77.95 20.67 -35.10
N GLU A 493 78.86 21.38 -34.41
CA GLU A 493 78.62 21.94 -33.08
C GLU A 493 77.44 22.92 -33.08
N TRP A 494 77.45 23.90 -34.00
CA TRP A 494 76.47 24.98 -34.01
C TRP A 494 75.16 24.56 -34.67
N ALA A 495 75.22 23.68 -35.68
CA ALA A 495 74.02 23.06 -36.24
C ALA A 495 73.27 22.27 -35.15
N SER A 496 73.96 21.45 -34.36
CA SER A 496 73.35 20.67 -33.28
C SER A 496 72.75 21.54 -32.17
N LYS A 497 73.45 22.62 -31.77
CA LYS A 497 72.95 23.59 -30.78
C LYS A 497 71.69 24.31 -31.26
N ALA A 498 71.64 24.70 -32.54
CA ALA A 498 70.47 25.35 -33.13
C ALA A 498 69.27 24.40 -33.16
N LYS A 499 69.46 23.16 -33.65
CA LYS A 499 68.44 22.10 -33.66
C LYS A 499 67.89 21.82 -32.26
N ALA A 500 68.77 21.66 -31.27
CA ALA A 500 68.39 21.40 -29.89
C ALA A 500 67.60 22.55 -29.22
N ASN A 501 67.70 23.77 -29.74
CA ASN A 501 66.93 24.94 -29.29
C ASN A 501 65.63 25.16 -30.08
N GLY A 502 65.21 24.16 -30.86
CA GLY A 502 63.95 24.22 -31.62
C GLY A 502 64.01 25.15 -32.84
N ILE A 503 65.21 25.38 -33.39
CA ILE A 503 65.36 26.03 -34.70
C ILE A 503 65.36 24.94 -35.77
N THR A 504 64.36 24.96 -36.65
CA THR A 504 64.29 24.05 -37.80
C THR A 504 65.30 24.49 -38.85
N MET A 505 66.33 23.67 -39.05
CA MET A 505 67.41 23.93 -39.99
C MET A 505 67.12 23.27 -41.34
N TYR A 506 67.01 24.07 -42.40
CA TYR A 506 66.92 23.65 -43.79
C TYR A 506 68.29 23.88 -44.46
N ALA A 507 68.83 22.85 -45.11
CA ALA A 507 70.08 22.94 -45.87
C ALA A 507 69.77 22.87 -47.36
N VAL A 508 70.23 23.86 -48.12
CA VAL A 508 70.04 23.96 -49.57
C VAL A 508 71.41 23.95 -50.23
N GLY A 509 71.73 22.83 -50.85
CA GLY A 509 72.93 22.65 -51.66
C GLY A 509 72.84 23.44 -52.96
N VAL A 510 73.88 24.18 -53.31
CA VAL A 510 73.92 24.93 -54.57
C VAL A 510 75.13 24.48 -55.40
N GLY A 511 74.90 24.11 -56.65
CA GLY A 511 75.94 23.58 -57.53
C GLY A 511 76.45 22.21 -57.05
N LYS A 512 77.77 22.03 -57.04
CA LYS A 512 78.43 20.76 -56.65
C LYS A 512 78.52 20.58 -55.13
N ALA A 513 77.37 20.60 -54.47
CA ALA A 513 77.30 20.57 -53.02
C ALA A 513 77.66 19.20 -52.43
N ILE A 514 78.33 19.17 -51.28
CA ILE A 514 78.64 17.92 -50.55
C ILE A 514 77.47 17.57 -49.65
N GLU A 515 76.84 16.43 -49.92
CA GLU A 515 75.62 16.01 -49.21
C GLU A 515 75.89 15.76 -47.71
N GLU A 516 77.00 15.15 -47.35
CA GLU A 516 77.34 14.82 -45.95
C GLU A 516 77.32 16.05 -45.03
N GLU A 517 77.91 17.17 -45.46
CA GLU A 517 77.91 18.42 -44.71
C GLU A 517 76.49 19.04 -44.64
N LEU A 518 75.73 18.96 -45.73
CA LEU A 518 74.34 19.43 -45.74
C LEU A 518 73.46 18.61 -44.78
N GLN A 519 73.69 17.30 -44.67
CA GLN A 519 73.00 16.42 -43.72
C GLN A 519 73.32 16.81 -42.27
N GLU A 520 74.58 17.18 -41.99
CA GLU A 520 74.97 17.69 -40.66
C GLU A 520 74.29 19.01 -40.30
N ILE A 521 74.01 19.87 -41.28
CA ILE A 521 73.32 21.14 -41.06
C ILE A 521 71.80 20.93 -40.91
N ALA A 522 71.20 20.12 -41.77
CA ALA A 522 69.76 19.90 -41.84
C ALA A 522 69.18 19.26 -40.56
N SER A 523 67.89 19.51 -40.32
CA SER A 523 67.14 18.85 -39.24
C SER A 523 66.60 17.49 -39.67
N GLU A 524 66.44 16.59 -38.70
CA GLU A 524 65.79 15.31 -38.94
C GLU A 524 64.26 15.48 -39.10
N PRO A 525 63.60 14.71 -39.98
CA PRO A 525 64.19 13.76 -40.93
C PRO A 525 64.83 14.50 -42.12
N THR A 526 66.04 14.10 -42.51
CA THR A 526 66.86 14.84 -43.49
C THR A 526 66.21 14.99 -44.86
N ASN A 527 65.44 14.00 -45.32
CA ASN A 527 64.66 14.07 -46.56
C ASN A 527 63.59 15.19 -46.59
N LYS A 528 63.26 15.76 -45.43
CA LYS A 528 62.34 16.90 -45.35
C LYS A 528 63.05 18.26 -45.33
N HIS A 529 64.32 18.30 -44.98
CA HIS A 529 65.05 19.54 -44.69
C HIS A 529 66.30 19.76 -45.54
N LEU A 530 66.71 18.77 -46.35
CA LEU A 530 67.82 18.88 -47.30
C LEU A 530 67.29 18.98 -48.72
N PHE A 531 67.77 19.98 -49.47
CA PHE A 531 67.34 20.27 -50.85
C PHE A 531 68.52 20.73 -51.71
N TYR A 532 68.32 20.78 -53.03
CA TYR A 532 69.29 21.30 -53.98
C TYR A 532 68.68 22.42 -54.84
N ALA A 533 69.34 23.57 -54.92
CA ALA A 533 68.82 24.75 -55.62
C ALA A 533 68.79 24.64 -57.16
N GLU A 534 69.30 23.54 -57.72
CA GLU A 534 69.23 23.25 -59.17
C GLU A 534 67.79 22.92 -59.61
N ASP A 535 66.92 22.55 -58.68
CA ASP A 535 65.52 22.20 -58.92
C ASP A 535 64.60 23.36 -58.53
N PHE A 536 63.98 24.03 -59.51
CA PHE A 536 63.03 25.14 -59.25
C PHE A 536 61.83 24.72 -58.37
N SER A 537 61.47 23.43 -58.35
CA SER A 537 60.43 22.88 -57.47
C SER A 537 60.77 22.95 -55.98
N THR A 538 62.06 23.04 -55.63
CA THR A 538 62.49 23.07 -54.22
C THR A 538 62.04 24.33 -53.50
N MET A 539 61.91 25.46 -54.22
CA MET A 539 61.39 26.70 -53.66
C MET A 539 59.92 26.55 -53.21
N ASP A 540 59.11 25.89 -54.03
CA ASP A 540 57.70 25.62 -53.72
C ASP A 540 57.58 24.61 -52.57
N GLU A 541 58.40 23.55 -52.58
CA GLU A 541 58.42 22.56 -51.51
C GLU A 541 58.80 23.14 -50.14
N ILE A 542 59.85 23.97 -50.09
CA ILE A 542 60.27 24.65 -48.86
C ILE A 542 59.18 25.64 -48.44
N SER A 543 58.61 26.41 -49.37
CA SER A 543 57.52 27.34 -49.06
C SER A 543 56.31 26.64 -48.47
N GLU A 544 55.89 25.50 -49.02
CA GLU A 544 54.79 24.70 -48.47
C GLU A 544 55.13 24.09 -47.11
N LYS A 545 56.36 23.62 -46.91
CA LYS A 545 56.81 23.11 -45.60
C LYS A 545 56.86 24.20 -44.53
N LEU A 546 57.30 25.41 -44.87
CA LEU A 546 57.24 26.56 -43.97
C LEU A 546 55.79 26.92 -43.64
N LYS A 547 54.89 26.97 -44.62
CA LYS A 547 53.45 27.19 -44.39
C LYS A 547 52.83 26.11 -43.49
N LYS A 548 53.22 24.85 -43.69
CA LYS A 548 52.79 23.73 -42.85
C LYS A 548 53.30 23.87 -41.41
N GLY A 549 54.57 24.19 -41.21
CA GLY A 549 55.12 24.45 -39.88
C GLY A 549 54.46 25.65 -39.19
N ILE A 550 54.03 26.66 -39.96
CA ILE A 550 53.21 27.77 -39.46
C ILE A 550 51.83 27.28 -39.02
N CYS A 551 51.16 26.41 -39.80
CA CYS A 551 49.86 25.81 -39.41
C CYS A 551 49.95 25.05 -38.09
N GLU A 552 50.91 24.12 -38.00
CA GLU A 552 51.05 23.20 -36.86
C GLU A 552 51.25 23.97 -35.56
N ALA A 553 52.01 25.07 -35.60
CA ALA A 553 52.23 25.91 -34.43
C ALA A 553 51.02 26.78 -34.04
N LEU A 554 50.13 27.11 -34.98
CA LEU A 554 48.88 27.82 -34.70
C LEU A 554 47.86 26.87 -34.04
N GLU A 555 47.77 25.62 -34.48
CA GLU A 555 46.87 24.61 -33.89
C GLU A 555 47.19 24.33 -32.41
N ASP A 556 48.47 24.33 -32.04
CA ASP A 556 48.93 24.17 -30.65
C ASP A 556 48.66 25.38 -29.75
N SER A 557 48.35 26.55 -30.33
CA SER A 557 48.15 27.80 -29.60
C SER A 557 46.70 28.02 -29.14
N ASP A 558 45.71 27.48 -29.86
CA ASP A 558 44.28 27.58 -29.51
C ASP A 558 43.80 26.47 -28.54
N GLY A 559 44.64 25.46 -28.28
CA GLY A 559 44.32 24.32 -27.42
C GLY A 559 44.53 24.49 -25.91
N ARG A 560 44.32 25.69 -25.33
CA ARG A 560 44.45 25.88 -23.86
C ARG A 560 43.40 26.79 -23.22
N GLN A 561 42.30 26.17 -22.78
CA GLN A 561 41.82 26.24 -21.39
C GLN A 561 41.23 24.88 -21.00
N ASP A 562 42.10 23.97 -20.55
CA ASP A 562 41.83 23.05 -19.44
C ASP A 562 43.08 22.23 -19.17
N SER A 563 43.89 22.68 -18.21
CA SER A 563 44.62 21.84 -17.25
C SER A 563 45.42 22.70 -16.26
N PRO A 564 45.57 22.27 -14.99
CA PRO A 564 46.28 23.05 -13.97
C PRO A 564 47.80 23.00 -14.14
N ALA A 565 48.45 23.96 -13.50
CA ALA A 565 49.86 24.28 -13.61
C ALA A 565 50.84 23.21 -13.11
N GLY A 566 51.98 23.11 -13.81
CA GLY A 566 53.31 22.90 -13.22
C GLY A 566 53.93 21.51 -13.36
N GLU A 567 54.81 21.32 -14.34
CA GLU A 567 56.23 20.92 -14.12
C GLU A 567 57.04 20.88 -15.43
N LEU A 568 58.32 21.26 -15.34
CA LEU A 568 59.34 21.32 -16.40
C LEU A 568 59.98 19.93 -16.66
N PRO A 569 60.64 19.72 -17.82
CA PRO A 569 60.73 18.40 -18.45
C PRO A 569 61.87 17.51 -17.93
N LYS A 570 61.58 16.21 -17.74
CA LYS A 570 62.59 15.15 -17.70
C LYS A 570 62.48 14.23 -18.92
N ARG A 571 63.65 14.05 -19.52
CA ARG A 571 64.14 13.10 -20.52
C ARG A 571 63.37 11.76 -20.63
N VAL A 572 62.88 11.50 -21.84
CA VAL A 572 62.68 10.23 -22.58
C VAL A 572 62.66 8.91 -21.77
N GLN A 573 61.50 8.22 -21.77
CA GLN A 573 61.26 6.86 -22.31
C GLN A 573 59.81 6.38 -22.02
N GLN A 574 59.14 5.79 -23.03
CA GLN A 574 57.85 5.05 -22.99
C GLN A 574 57.96 3.72 -22.19
N PRO A 575 56.87 2.95 -21.96
CA PRO A 575 55.48 3.26 -21.60
C PRO A 575 55.05 2.62 -20.25
N THR A 576 54.07 3.20 -19.56
CA THR A 576 53.56 2.76 -18.25
C THR A 576 52.47 1.69 -18.36
N GLU A 577 52.71 0.51 -17.76
CA GLU A 577 51.68 -0.34 -17.16
C GLU A 577 51.33 0.19 -15.75
N SER A 578 50.08 -0.02 -15.32
CA SER A 578 49.46 0.47 -14.09
C SER A 578 50.14 0.01 -12.79
N GLU A 579 50.40 0.95 -11.87
CA GLU A 579 50.93 0.67 -10.53
C GLU A 579 49.92 -0.06 -9.59
N PRO A 580 50.41 -0.87 -8.64
CA PRO A 580 49.60 -1.65 -7.71
C PRO A 580 49.25 -0.89 -6.42
N VAL A 581 48.08 -1.25 -5.85
CA VAL A 581 47.61 -0.83 -4.53
C VAL A 581 48.47 -1.49 -3.43
N THR A 582 49.16 -0.69 -2.61
CA THR A 582 49.89 -1.16 -1.43
C THR A 582 48.94 -1.31 -0.23
N ILE A 583 48.80 -2.53 0.30
CA ILE A 583 48.10 -2.84 1.57
C ILE A 583 49.12 -2.85 2.71
N ASN A 584 48.75 -2.23 3.84
CA ASN A 584 49.62 -1.99 4.99
C ASN A 584 49.74 -3.24 5.88
N ILE A 585 50.93 -3.53 6.42
CA ILE A 585 51.28 -4.77 7.14
C ILE A 585 50.51 -4.94 8.47
N GLN A 586 49.85 -3.90 8.97
CA GLN A 586 49.05 -3.99 10.21
C GLN A 586 47.73 -4.76 10.04
N ASP A 587 47.23 -4.95 8.82
CA ASP A 587 45.98 -5.69 8.56
C ASP A 587 46.18 -7.22 8.47
N LEU A 588 47.42 -7.70 8.52
CA LEU A 588 47.78 -9.14 8.46
C LEU A 588 47.80 -9.83 9.83
N LEU A 589 47.79 -9.08 10.94
CA LEU A 589 47.96 -9.61 12.30
C LEU A 589 46.64 -9.95 13.03
N SER A 590 45.49 -9.67 12.41
CA SER A 590 44.15 -9.94 12.97
C SER A 590 43.58 -11.30 12.55
N CYS A 591 44.29 -12.08 11.72
CA CYS A 591 43.89 -13.43 11.32
C CYS A 591 44.60 -14.50 12.17
N SER A 592 43.90 -15.03 13.16
CA SER A 592 44.40 -16.06 14.09
C SER A 592 44.84 -17.38 13.43
N ASN A 593 44.44 -17.65 12.18
CA ASN A 593 44.79 -18.88 11.47
C ASN A 593 46.04 -18.80 10.57
N PHE A 594 46.59 -17.62 10.28
CA PHE A 594 47.80 -17.50 9.43
C PHE A 594 49.10 -17.72 10.23
N ALA A 595 49.11 -17.33 11.51
CA ALA A 595 50.27 -17.45 12.39
C ALA A 595 50.67 -18.90 12.75
N VAL A 596 49.79 -19.88 12.48
CA VAL A 596 50.04 -21.30 12.80
C VAL A 596 50.87 -22.00 11.71
N GLN A 597 50.85 -21.53 10.46
CA GLN A 597 51.47 -22.22 9.32
C GLN A 597 52.90 -21.74 8.98
N HIS A 598 53.36 -20.61 9.54
CA HIS A 598 54.65 -20.00 9.22
C HIS A 598 55.48 -19.63 10.46
N ARG A 599 55.48 -20.51 11.47
CA ARG A 599 56.15 -20.34 12.78
C ARG A 599 57.68 -20.16 12.72
N TYR A 600 58.32 -20.42 11.58
CA TYR A 600 59.78 -20.35 11.39
C TYR A 600 60.28 -19.01 10.83
N LEU A 601 59.40 -18.04 10.54
CA LEU A 601 59.80 -16.74 9.97
C LEU A 601 60.10 -15.65 11.01
N PHE A 602 59.95 -15.92 12.32
CA PHE A 602 59.95 -14.86 13.34
C PHE A 602 60.68 -15.22 14.66
N GLU A 603 61.73 -16.03 14.61
CA GLU A 603 62.67 -16.18 15.74
C GLU A 603 64.07 -15.74 15.31
N GLU A 604 64.49 -14.54 15.72
CA GLU A 604 65.78 -14.27 16.38
C GLU A 604 65.87 -12.79 16.85
N ASP A 605 66.09 -12.64 18.16
CA ASP A 605 66.67 -11.53 18.93
C ASP A 605 66.19 -10.07 18.75
N ASN A 606 65.40 -9.59 19.72
CA ASN A 606 65.97 -8.84 20.86
C ASN A 606 64.96 -8.54 21.99
N LEU A 607 65.46 -8.70 23.22
CA LEU A 607 64.85 -8.48 24.52
C LEU A 607 64.47 -7.00 24.79
N LEU A 608 63.26 -6.75 25.32
CA LEU A 608 62.96 -6.16 26.66
C LEU A 608 61.62 -5.41 26.71
N ARG A 609 60.80 -5.79 27.71
CA ARG A 609 59.69 -5.05 28.35
C ARG A 609 58.44 -4.77 27.49
N SER A 610 57.20 -4.87 27.96
CA SER A 610 56.68 -4.94 29.32
C SER A 610 55.38 -5.73 29.33
N THR A 611 55.26 -6.61 30.33
CA THR A 611 54.04 -7.26 30.78
C THR A 611 52.98 -6.24 31.21
N GLN A 612 51.72 -6.44 30.83
CA GLN A 612 50.60 -6.16 31.74
C GLN A 612 49.36 -7.01 31.36
N LYS A 613 49.03 -7.93 32.27
CA LYS A 613 47.75 -8.63 32.41
C LYS A 613 46.77 -7.73 33.16
N LEU A 614 45.48 -7.82 32.82
CA LEU A 614 44.29 -7.69 33.69
C LEU A 614 43.08 -8.01 32.78
N SER A 615 42.00 -8.71 33.12
CA SER A 615 41.59 -9.67 34.15
C SER A 615 40.13 -10.04 33.82
N HIS A 616 39.69 -11.25 34.17
CA HIS A 616 38.35 -11.81 33.94
C HIS A 616 37.15 -11.00 34.45
N SER A 617 36.00 -11.10 33.77
CA SER A 617 34.69 -11.33 34.42
C SER A 617 33.67 -11.98 33.47
N THR A 618 32.86 -12.86 34.03
CA THR A 618 31.95 -13.85 33.43
C THR A 618 30.51 -13.34 33.18
N LYS A 619 29.86 -13.91 32.14
CA LYS A 619 28.48 -13.81 31.57
C LYS A 619 27.32 -14.11 32.58
N PRO A 620 25.98 -14.13 32.27
CA PRO A 620 25.26 -14.12 30.96
C PRO A 620 23.87 -13.40 30.83
N SER A 621 23.41 -13.15 29.60
CA SER A 621 22.05 -13.45 29.08
C SER A 621 21.93 -12.87 27.66
N GLY A 622 21.31 -13.60 26.72
CA GLY A 622 21.39 -13.31 25.28
C GLY A 622 20.04 -13.24 24.57
N SER A 623 20.05 -12.63 23.38
CA SER A 623 19.31 -13.04 22.18
C SER A 623 20.01 -12.40 20.95
N PRO A 624 19.87 -12.97 19.72
CA PRO A 624 21.00 -13.10 18.79
C PRO A 624 20.78 -12.38 17.46
N LEU A 625 21.50 -11.30 17.20
CA LEU A 625 21.62 -10.68 15.87
C LEU A 625 22.94 -9.90 15.82
N GLU A 626 23.94 -10.43 15.10
CA GLU A 626 25.14 -9.78 14.51
C GLU A 626 26.36 -10.70 14.59
N GLU A 627 26.42 -11.71 13.71
CA GLU A 627 27.64 -12.54 13.57
C GLU A 627 27.93 -12.92 12.12
N LYS A 628 27.46 -12.13 11.14
CA LYS A 628 27.65 -12.42 9.70
C LYS A 628 28.55 -11.46 8.93
N HIS A 629 29.12 -10.42 9.55
CA HIS A 629 29.84 -9.40 8.77
C HIS A 629 31.37 -9.58 8.64
N ASP A 630 31.99 -10.45 9.46
CA ASP A 630 33.45 -10.63 9.47
C ASP A 630 33.95 -11.94 8.84
N GLN A 631 33.06 -12.84 8.41
CA GLN A 631 33.44 -14.11 7.79
C GLN A 631 33.69 -13.99 6.27
N CYS A 632 33.16 -12.95 5.61
CA CYS A 632 33.21 -12.80 4.15
C CYS A 632 34.53 -12.18 3.61
N LYS A 633 35.41 -11.64 4.46
CA LYS A 633 36.67 -11.01 4.01
C LYS A 633 37.82 -12.01 3.80
N CYS A 634 37.79 -13.17 4.43
CA CYS A 634 38.84 -14.19 4.29
C CYS A 634 38.63 -15.15 3.10
N GLU A 635 37.38 -15.35 2.64
CA GLU A 635 37.09 -16.23 1.50
C GLU A 635 37.62 -15.67 0.17
N ASN A 636 37.61 -14.34 -0.01
CA ASN A 636 38.13 -13.69 -1.21
C ASN A 636 39.65 -13.80 -1.35
N LEU A 637 40.39 -13.90 -0.24
CA LEU A 637 41.86 -13.98 -0.28
C LEU A 637 42.34 -15.37 -0.73
N ILE A 638 41.66 -16.42 -0.26
CA ILE A 638 41.93 -17.82 -0.67
C ILE A 638 41.57 -18.01 -2.15
N MET A 639 40.45 -17.44 -2.60
CA MET A 639 40.06 -17.47 -4.02
C MET A 639 41.08 -16.74 -4.91
N PHE A 640 41.59 -15.58 -4.49
CA PHE A 640 42.60 -14.84 -5.23
C PHE A 640 43.95 -15.59 -5.29
N GLN A 641 44.37 -16.21 -4.18
CA GLN A 641 45.60 -17.00 -4.13
C GLN A 641 45.50 -18.27 -4.99
N ASN A 642 44.35 -18.92 -5.01
CA ASN A 642 44.11 -20.08 -5.88
C ASN A 642 44.12 -19.68 -7.37
N LEU A 643 43.51 -18.55 -7.73
CA LEU A 643 43.51 -18.04 -9.11
C LEU A 643 44.92 -17.64 -9.57
N ALA A 644 45.70 -16.98 -8.70
CA ALA A 644 47.08 -16.59 -8.97
C ALA A 644 47.99 -17.83 -9.15
N ASN A 645 47.84 -18.84 -8.29
CA ASN A 645 48.59 -20.09 -8.41
C ASN A 645 48.24 -20.85 -9.70
N GLU A 646 46.98 -20.81 -10.14
CA GLU A 646 46.53 -21.46 -11.38
C GLU A 646 47.07 -20.77 -12.63
N GLU A 647 47.11 -19.44 -12.66
CA GLU A 647 47.72 -18.69 -13.77
C GLU A 647 49.24 -18.85 -13.81
N VAL A 648 49.92 -18.87 -12.65
CA VAL A 648 51.35 -19.21 -12.59
C VAL A 648 51.57 -20.60 -13.16
N ARG A 649 50.76 -21.60 -12.80
CA ARG A 649 50.89 -22.97 -13.34
C ARG A 649 50.71 -23.03 -14.86
N LYS A 650 49.77 -22.28 -15.43
CA LYS A 650 49.59 -22.18 -16.90
C LYS A 650 50.78 -21.51 -17.58
N LEU A 651 51.36 -20.49 -16.97
CA LEU A 651 52.57 -19.82 -17.48
C LEU A 651 53.78 -20.75 -17.44
N THR A 652 53.98 -21.52 -16.36
CA THR A 652 55.08 -22.51 -16.28
C THR A 652 54.92 -23.58 -17.37
N GLN A 653 53.69 -24.04 -17.62
CA GLN A 653 53.42 -25.05 -18.65
C GLN A 653 53.69 -24.52 -20.07
N ARG A 654 53.34 -23.26 -20.36
CA ARG A 654 53.69 -22.61 -21.64
C ARG A 654 55.19 -22.40 -21.81
N LEU A 655 55.89 -22.10 -20.72
CA LEU A 655 57.34 -21.93 -20.72
C LEU A 655 58.04 -23.28 -21.01
N GLU A 656 57.59 -24.38 -20.40
CA GLU A 656 58.08 -25.73 -20.72
C GLU A 656 57.85 -26.09 -22.20
N GLU A 657 56.66 -25.81 -22.76
CA GLU A 657 56.39 -26.06 -24.19
C GLU A 657 57.30 -25.24 -25.12
N MET A 658 57.55 -23.96 -24.80
CA MET A 658 58.49 -23.14 -25.56
C MET A 658 59.93 -23.66 -25.46
N THR A 659 60.31 -24.15 -24.29
CA THR A 659 61.67 -24.68 -24.05
C THR A 659 61.89 -25.97 -24.84
N GLN A 660 60.90 -26.88 -24.86
CA GLN A 660 60.91 -28.07 -25.71
C GLN A 660 60.94 -27.73 -27.22
N ARG A 661 60.23 -26.68 -27.65
CA ARG A 661 60.29 -26.21 -29.05
C ARG A 661 61.64 -25.64 -29.42
N MET A 662 62.29 -24.90 -28.51
CA MET A 662 63.66 -24.41 -28.73
C MET A 662 64.67 -25.55 -28.77
N GLU A 663 64.60 -26.53 -27.87
CA GLU A 663 65.47 -27.71 -27.91
C GLU A 663 65.29 -28.52 -29.20
N ALA A 664 64.05 -28.66 -29.68
CA ALA A 664 63.78 -29.31 -30.96
C ALA A 664 64.36 -28.53 -32.16
N LEU A 665 64.36 -27.20 -32.10
CA LEU A 665 64.99 -26.33 -33.09
C LEU A 665 66.52 -26.40 -33.02
N GLU A 666 67.11 -26.41 -31.82
CA GLU A 666 68.55 -26.51 -31.61
C GLU A 666 69.08 -27.87 -32.08
N ASN A 667 68.36 -28.97 -31.79
CA ASN A 667 68.69 -30.30 -32.28
C ASN A 667 68.58 -30.41 -33.81
N ARG A 668 67.65 -29.69 -34.46
CA ARG A 668 67.57 -29.61 -35.92
C ARG A 668 68.72 -28.82 -36.56
N LEU A 669 69.28 -27.86 -35.83
CA LEU A 669 70.43 -27.07 -36.28
C LEU A 669 71.77 -27.78 -36.03
N ARG A 670 71.88 -28.67 -35.03
CA ARG A 670 73.10 -29.45 -34.73
C ARG A 670 73.33 -30.67 -35.65
N TYR A 671 72.32 -31.14 -36.38
CA TYR A 671 72.41 -32.30 -37.29
C TYR A 671 72.23 -31.95 -38.79
N ARG A 672 72.48 -30.69 -39.15
CA ARG A 672 72.86 -30.27 -40.51
C ARG A 672 74.32 -29.87 -40.51
#